data_AF-A0A2T0RJL5-F1
#
_entry.id   AF-A0A2T0RJL5-F1
#
_cell.length_a   1.000
_cell.length_b   1.000
_cell.length_c   1.000
_cell.angle_alpha   90.00
_cell.angle_beta   90.00
_cell.angle_gamma   90.00
#
_symmetry.space_group_name_H-M   'P 1'
#
loop_
_entity.id
_entity.type
_entity.pdbx_description
1 polymer ?
#
loop_
_entity_poly.entity_id
_entity_poly.type
_entity_poly.pdbx_seq_one_letter_code
_entity_poly.pdbx_strand_id
1 'polypeptide(L)'
;MARTERRIDPAEGPVQQFAWDLRQLRQAAGRPSYRELAARVHYSASVLSEAAAGHALPSLAVTLAYVRGCDGDPAEWERRWRLVTAETAGAQEQIPPYRGLSAFEEGDAAHFFGRGALTDELVARVTETPMLAVVGASGSGKTSLLRAGLLPRLAGKVAVLTPGPDPLAGLDAVDDTSTVVVVDQFEEVFTLCGDERVRTEFLDRLLVLAESGRARVVLGIRADFYAHCARHPELVATLQDRQLLVGPMGAGDLREAIAGPARKAGLRIEPALVEALVADAAGEPGSLPLVSHALLETWRARQGATLTLAGYRAAGGVAEAIARTAEREYAALGPAHRELAEQIFLRLTALGEGTEDTRRRVAYAELPDDPAVPGLLDRLAAARLITCERDTVTVAHEALIQRWPRLRGWLAADRERLRAHRRLTEAAADWEHHGRDEAFLYQGKRLALWDDFPAGRLNDSERAFLGAGRRRERRVRGLRRTRSRVLILVLTLLVVVAAVQGRRAAAGREVATANALAAEAREQLDLKPDLALLLARRATAVHTTPAAEAALRQAVVDARVRSVLGTGHNQVFGVAYAPGGRTFATSGDDGAVRVWQTGADGLPHGAPTVLTGHDGEVWSPQFSPDGRFLAACGIDGLITVWDLRAGGPARVLRGHAGKVWNVGFSPDSRRLASAGDDGTVRLWDPAAGRAAGVLRVGTVRELGVAYSPDGRRLAASDGDGVIRLWAASGAGGPAVLRGHTSSVESIAFAPDGRTLASASTDGTVRVWPVDRGGAPLVLRGQNAGTVETVAVSPDGRRVAAGGSDGTVRVFNADGDDDPLLLAGHDGPVWSVVFAPGGELLTGSGDGTARVWRASYPGAPRILTGHRGPVWAVATDAAGLVTATGGDDGTVRIWPGNRVLTGHTGAVDGVAVSADGTSVAGGGDDGTVRVWDLATGRSRTIGPFKGPVWSVAFLPGGKRLVAGSHDGLVRIWDLTTGGVTELRGHEGLVRSVAAAPDGRTVASAGRDGTVRIWDADGKAPARVLRGHRGGLAWRVAFSPDGRQLASGGDDGTIRLWDVAGGSAPRTLRGHRGGVWALSYNRDGTQLASSGDDGGLRLWRLTAGDAVTVLRGFGSPVEDVVLGPGRTFTTVHDDGTVRVGSSEACAPLEQLEPLAARLSIRDFTPDERSAYLEI
;
A
#
# COMPACT_ATOMS: atom_id res chain seq x y z
N MET A 1 47.42 -56.74 24.26
CA MET A 1 47.87 -56.09 25.51
C MET A 1 46.95 -54.92 25.81
N ALA A 2 46.26 -54.93 26.94
CA ALA A 2 45.34 -53.87 27.34
C ALA A 2 46.13 -52.60 27.71
N ARG A 3 45.77 -51.45 27.11
CA ARG A 3 46.34 -50.15 27.43
C ARG A 3 45.91 -49.81 28.87
N THR A 4 46.86 -49.71 29.79
CA THR A 4 46.59 -49.46 31.21
C THR A 4 45.90 -48.10 31.37
N GLU A 5 44.73 -48.07 31.99
CA GLU A 5 43.99 -46.82 32.24
C GLU A 5 44.82 -45.88 33.13
N ARG A 6 44.97 -44.63 32.70
CA ARG A 6 45.72 -43.61 33.43
C ARG A 6 45.01 -43.29 34.75
N ARG A 7 45.75 -43.15 35.86
CA ARG A 7 45.19 -42.88 37.19
C ARG A 7 44.48 -41.51 37.19
N ILE A 8 43.22 -41.47 37.62
CA ILE A 8 42.46 -40.22 37.86
C ILE A 8 42.52 -39.94 39.36
N ASP A 9 42.83 -38.69 39.72
CA ASP A 9 42.68 -38.20 41.10
C ASP A 9 41.28 -37.57 41.26
N PRO A 10 40.37 -38.18 42.04
CA PRO A 10 39.02 -37.65 42.25
C PRO A 10 38.99 -36.25 42.90
N ALA A 11 40.06 -35.85 43.60
CA ALA A 11 40.11 -34.57 44.31
C ALA A 11 40.42 -33.35 43.41
N GLU A 12 40.78 -33.54 42.13
CA GLU A 12 41.18 -32.46 41.22
C GLU A 12 40.00 -31.57 40.75
N GLY A 13 38.77 -32.08 40.81
CA GLY A 13 37.59 -31.32 40.39
C GLY A 13 36.36 -32.18 40.16
N PRO A 14 35.18 -31.56 40.01
CA PRO A 14 33.91 -32.29 39.91
C PRO A 14 33.82 -33.16 38.65
N VAL A 15 34.53 -32.80 37.56
CA VAL A 15 34.63 -33.63 36.34
C VAL A 15 35.49 -34.88 36.56
N GLN A 16 36.62 -34.73 37.26
CA GLN A 16 37.54 -35.82 37.58
C GLN A 16 36.90 -36.80 38.57
N GLN A 17 36.18 -36.29 39.57
CA GLN A 17 35.35 -37.09 40.47
C GLN A 17 34.27 -37.87 39.68
N PHE A 18 33.56 -37.21 38.77
CA PHE A 18 32.50 -37.85 37.98
C PHE A 18 33.03 -38.97 37.07
N ALA A 19 34.18 -38.74 36.41
CA ALA A 19 34.82 -39.77 35.59
C ALA A 19 35.38 -40.93 36.44
N TRP A 20 35.87 -40.65 37.65
CA TRP A 20 36.29 -41.67 38.60
C TRP A 20 35.09 -42.53 39.05
N ASP A 21 33.95 -41.90 39.35
CA ASP A 21 32.71 -42.61 39.71
C ASP A 21 32.22 -43.52 38.56
N LEU A 22 32.28 -43.06 37.29
CA LEU A 22 31.93 -43.89 36.13
C LEU A 22 32.83 -45.11 36.00
N ARG A 23 34.12 -44.98 36.36
CA ARG A 23 35.02 -46.15 36.42
C ARG A 23 34.64 -47.08 37.58
N GLN A 24 34.24 -46.56 38.73
CA GLN A 24 33.77 -47.39 39.84
C GLN A 24 32.48 -48.16 39.48
N LEU A 25 31.54 -47.52 38.79
CA LEU A 25 30.32 -48.17 38.30
C LEU A 25 30.67 -49.35 37.38
N ARG A 26 31.61 -49.15 36.45
CA ARG A 26 32.09 -50.22 35.57
C ARG A 26 32.85 -51.31 36.33
N GLN A 27 33.57 -50.96 37.41
CA GLN A 27 34.20 -51.97 38.27
C GLN A 27 33.16 -52.82 38.99
N ALA A 28 32.10 -52.20 39.53
CA ALA A 28 30.99 -52.89 40.18
C ALA A 28 30.22 -53.82 39.22
N ALA A 29 30.13 -53.44 37.93
CA ALA A 29 29.55 -54.25 36.86
C ALA A 29 30.45 -55.40 36.35
N GLY A 30 31.54 -55.73 37.04
CA GLY A 30 32.43 -56.85 36.68
C GLY A 30 33.58 -56.49 35.72
N ARG A 31 33.91 -55.19 35.58
CA ARG A 31 35.01 -54.67 34.74
C ARG A 31 34.94 -55.08 33.25
N PRO A 32 33.78 -54.96 32.57
CA PRO A 32 33.71 -55.20 31.12
C PRO A 32 34.69 -54.28 30.38
N SER A 33 35.33 -54.77 29.33
CA SER A 33 36.17 -53.95 28.47
C SER A 33 35.32 -52.90 27.74
N TYR A 34 35.91 -51.75 27.37
CA TYR A 34 35.18 -50.73 26.60
C TYR A 34 34.62 -51.25 25.26
N ARG A 35 35.21 -52.33 24.72
CA ARG A 35 34.72 -53.00 23.50
C ARG A 35 33.45 -53.81 23.77
N GLU A 36 33.37 -54.48 24.91
CA GLU A 36 32.16 -55.21 25.33
C GLU A 36 31.04 -54.24 25.71
N LEU A 37 31.37 -53.14 26.38
CA LEU A 37 30.45 -52.04 26.66
C LEU A 37 29.89 -51.43 25.36
N ALA A 38 30.76 -51.14 24.38
CA ALA A 38 30.36 -50.63 23.06
C ALA A 38 29.51 -51.61 22.23
N ALA A 39 29.57 -52.93 22.51
CA ALA A 39 28.67 -53.89 21.88
C ALA A 39 27.27 -53.86 22.50
N ARG A 40 27.15 -53.47 23.78
CA ARG A 40 25.88 -53.37 24.51
C ARG A 40 25.16 -52.06 24.29
N VAL A 41 25.89 -50.99 23.97
CA VAL A 41 25.32 -49.66 23.73
C VAL A 41 25.86 -49.10 22.44
N HIS A 42 25.01 -48.43 21.65
CA HIS A 42 25.33 -47.95 20.29
C HIS A 42 26.34 -46.77 20.24
N TYR A 43 27.48 -46.88 20.94
CA TYR A 43 28.59 -45.93 20.97
C TYR A 43 29.91 -46.66 20.81
N SER A 44 30.91 -46.02 20.20
CA SER A 44 32.22 -46.64 19.99
C SER A 44 33.01 -46.80 21.30
N ALA A 45 33.90 -47.80 21.34
CA ALA A 45 34.76 -48.05 22.49
C ALA A 45 35.67 -46.86 22.83
N SER A 46 36.05 -46.03 21.84
CA SER A 46 36.83 -44.82 22.07
C SER A 46 36.03 -43.75 22.80
N VAL A 47 34.78 -43.52 22.41
CA VAL A 47 33.87 -42.54 23.06
C VAL A 47 33.58 -42.93 24.50
N LEU A 48 33.35 -44.22 24.77
CA LEU A 48 33.12 -44.71 26.14
C LEU A 48 34.39 -44.65 27.00
N SER A 49 35.56 -44.92 26.40
CA SER A 49 36.84 -44.77 27.09
C SER A 49 37.16 -43.30 27.40
N GLU A 50 36.82 -42.39 26.49
CA GLU A 50 37.01 -40.95 26.66
C GLU A 50 36.05 -40.36 27.70
N ALA A 51 34.81 -40.84 27.75
CA ALA A 51 33.83 -40.45 28.76
C ALA A 51 34.31 -40.74 30.20
N ALA A 52 35.11 -41.79 30.37
CA ALA A 52 35.71 -42.18 31.63
C ALA A 52 37.16 -41.68 31.78
N ALA A 53 37.68 -40.80 30.91
CA ALA A 53 39.06 -40.32 30.96
C ALA A 53 39.30 -39.18 31.95
N GLY A 54 38.25 -38.40 32.29
CA GLY A 54 38.33 -37.30 33.27
C GLY A 54 38.86 -35.98 32.70
N HIS A 55 38.98 -35.84 31.38
CA HIS A 55 39.45 -34.59 30.73
C HIS A 55 38.34 -33.56 30.50
N ALA A 56 37.10 -34.02 30.29
CA ALA A 56 35.92 -33.19 30.10
C ALA A 56 34.68 -33.97 30.55
N LEU A 57 33.60 -33.27 30.91
CA LEU A 57 32.35 -33.91 31.26
C LEU A 57 31.71 -34.52 29.99
N PRO A 58 31.48 -35.84 29.92
CA PRO A 58 30.83 -36.46 28.77
C PRO A 58 29.41 -35.93 28.59
N SER A 59 28.85 -36.02 27.38
CA SER A 59 27.44 -35.63 27.17
C SER A 59 26.50 -36.51 28.00
N LEU A 60 25.33 -35.98 28.34
CA LEU A 60 24.32 -36.74 29.09
C LEU A 60 23.94 -38.04 28.35
N ALA A 61 23.80 -38.00 27.02
CA ALA A 61 23.48 -39.18 26.23
C ALA A 61 24.56 -40.27 26.31
N VAL A 62 25.85 -39.89 26.25
CA VAL A 62 26.98 -40.83 26.39
C VAL A 62 27.06 -41.36 27.82
N THR A 63 26.81 -40.51 28.82
CA THR A 63 26.77 -40.88 30.24
C THR A 63 25.68 -41.92 30.51
N LEU A 64 24.45 -41.68 30.06
CA LEU A 64 23.34 -42.60 30.27
C LEU A 64 23.53 -43.91 29.51
N ALA A 65 24.14 -43.87 28.32
CA ALA A 65 24.52 -45.08 27.61
C ALA A 65 25.59 -45.88 28.37
N TYR A 66 26.63 -45.21 28.87
CA TYR A 66 27.67 -45.86 29.68
C TYR A 66 27.09 -46.51 30.94
N VAL A 67 26.18 -45.81 31.63
CA VAL A 67 25.50 -46.28 32.85
C VAL A 67 24.59 -47.47 32.54
N ARG A 68 23.79 -47.41 31.47
CA ARG A 68 22.96 -48.55 31.01
C ARG A 68 23.80 -49.76 30.62
N GLY A 69 24.94 -49.54 29.96
CA GLY A 69 25.86 -50.62 29.59
C GLY A 69 26.57 -51.28 30.78
N CYS A 70 26.58 -50.60 31.94
CA CYS A 70 27.06 -51.11 33.22
C CYS A 70 25.91 -51.46 34.19
N ASP A 71 24.66 -51.53 33.72
CA ASP A 71 23.47 -51.84 34.52
C ASP A 71 23.21 -50.90 35.73
N GLY A 72 23.66 -49.64 35.66
CA GLY A 72 23.38 -48.62 36.68
C GLY A 72 22.05 -47.87 36.47
N ASP A 73 21.56 -47.16 37.50
CA ASP A 73 20.32 -46.38 37.42
C ASP A 73 20.49 -45.09 36.58
N PRO A 74 19.88 -44.97 35.40
CA PRO A 74 20.02 -43.78 34.54
C PRO A 74 19.47 -42.50 35.19
N ALA A 75 18.41 -42.60 36.01
CA ALA A 75 17.77 -41.41 36.60
C ALA A 75 18.63 -40.79 37.71
N GLU A 76 19.34 -41.63 38.47
CA GLU A 76 20.32 -41.16 39.46
C GLU A 76 21.51 -40.47 38.78
N TRP A 77 22.06 -41.10 37.74
CA TRP A 77 23.22 -40.58 37.04
C TRP A 77 22.92 -39.33 36.21
N GLU A 78 21.69 -39.16 35.74
CA GLU A 78 21.21 -37.90 35.16
C GLU A 78 21.21 -36.76 36.19
N ARG A 79 20.74 -37.02 37.43
CA ARG A 79 20.79 -36.01 38.51
C ARG A 79 22.22 -35.63 38.86
N ARG A 80 23.12 -36.61 38.99
CA ARG A 80 24.55 -36.36 39.27
C ARG A 80 25.21 -35.56 38.14
N TRP A 81 24.92 -35.91 36.88
CA TRP A 81 25.43 -35.19 35.72
C TRP A 81 24.98 -33.72 35.73
N ARG A 82 23.70 -33.46 36.05
CA ARG A 82 23.16 -32.10 36.17
C ARG A 82 23.81 -31.31 37.31
N LEU A 83 24.11 -31.94 38.44
CA LEU A 83 24.84 -31.33 39.56
C LEU A 83 26.26 -30.91 39.15
N VAL A 84 27.02 -31.81 38.52
CA VAL A 84 28.38 -31.52 38.04
C VAL A 84 28.37 -30.47 36.93
N THR A 85 27.35 -30.48 36.07
CA THR A 85 27.15 -29.44 35.04
C THR A 85 26.89 -28.07 35.69
N ALA A 86 26.08 -28.02 36.76
CA ALA A 86 25.82 -26.80 37.50
C ALA A 86 27.07 -26.28 38.23
N GLU A 87 27.87 -27.16 38.83
CA GLU A 87 29.14 -26.80 39.48
C GLU A 87 30.20 -26.33 38.49
N THR A 88 30.32 -26.99 37.33
CA THR A 88 31.30 -26.62 36.29
C THR A 88 30.91 -25.36 35.51
N ALA A 89 29.63 -25.04 35.41
CA ALA A 89 29.14 -23.79 34.81
C ALA A 89 29.45 -22.55 35.68
N GLY A 90 29.81 -22.73 36.95
CA GLY A 90 30.00 -21.63 37.92
C GLY A 90 31.38 -20.95 37.94
N ALA A 91 32.32 -21.27 37.05
CA ALA A 91 33.74 -20.89 37.26
C ALA A 91 34.44 -20.06 36.15
N GLN A 92 33.75 -19.45 35.17
CA GLN A 92 34.40 -18.50 34.24
C GLN A 92 33.43 -17.37 33.83
N GLU A 93 33.53 -16.20 34.48
CA GLU A 93 32.87 -14.96 34.05
C GLU A 93 33.54 -14.44 32.76
N GLN A 94 33.08 -14.93 31.60
CA GLN A 94 33.35 -14.31 30.31
C GLN A 94 32.35 -13.19 30.06
N ILE A 95 32.83 -11.98 29.78
CA ILE A 95 32.00 -10.82 29.44
C ILE A 95 31.27 -11.11 28.11
N PRO A 96 29.93 -10.97 28.03
CA PRO A 96 29.19 -11.24 26.81
C PRO A 96 29.49 -10.18 25.72
N PRO A 97 29.73 -10.59 24.47
CA PRO A 97 30.05 -9.67 23.38
C PRO A 97 28.84 -8.88 22.84
N TYR A 98 27.62 -9.26 23.23
CA TYR A 98 26.38 -8.58 22.83
C TYR A 98 25.75 -7.88 24.03
N ARG A 99 25.28 -6.65 23.82
CA ARG A 99 24.79 -5.77 24.90
C ARG A 99 23.30 -5.90 25.16
N GLY A 100 22.58 -6.75 24.43
CA GLY A 100 21.14 -6.89 24.55
C GLY A 100 20.39 -5.60 24.17
N LEU A 101 19.40 -5.23 24.96
CA LEU A 101 18.59 -4.01 24.75
C LEU A 101 19.34 -2.70 25.06
N SER A 102 20.55 -2.76 25.63
CA SER A 102 21.35 -1.57 25.89
C SER A 102 22.07 -1.12 24.63
N ALA A 103 22.26 0.20 24.50
CA ALA A 103 23.17 0.73 23.50
C ALA A 103 24.62 0.33 23.81
N PHE A 104 25.45 0.26 22.76
CA PHE A 104 26.90 0.21 22.92
C PHE A 104 27.39 1.58 23.41
N GLU A 105 28.19 1.57 24.46
CA GLU A 105 28.84 2.76 25.04
C GLU A 105 30.26 2.93 24.47
N GLU A 106 30.93 4.02 24.80
CA GLU A 106 32.30 4.32 24.33
C GLU A 106 33.30 3.17 24.60
N GLY A 107 33.24 2.57 25.80
CA GLY A 107 34.08 1.43 26.17
C GLY A 107 33.79 0.14 25.37
N ASP A 108 32.65 0.08 24.67
CA ASP A 108 32.23 -1.09 23.89
C ASP A 108 32.66 -0.99 22.41
N ALA A 109 33.40 0.06 22.01
CA ALA A 109 33.81 0.31 20.63
C ALA A 109 34.46 -0.90 19.93
N ALA A 110 35.23 -1.70 20.66
CA ALA A 110 35.87 -2.90 20.14
C ALA A 110 34.89 -4.03 19.74
N HIS A 111 33.64 -3.94 20.18
CA HIS A 111 32.55 -4.88 19.91
C HIS A 111 31.45 -4.25 19.04
N PHE A 112 31.63 -3.03 18.53
CA PHE A 112 30.67 -2.34 17.66
C PHE A 112 31.00 -2.56 16.18
N PHE A 113 30.22 -3.42 15.52
CA PHE A 113 30.43 -3.82 14.11
C PHE A 113 29.20 -3.50 13.23
N GLY A 114 29.38 -3.54 11.90
CA GLY A 114 28.30 -3.36 10.93
C GLY A 114 27.91 -1.90 10.62
N ARG A 115 28.58 -0.89 11.20
CA ARG A 115 28.36 0.54 10.87
C ARG A 115 29.63 1.26 10.41
N GLY A 116 30.67 0.54 9.99
CA GLY A 116 31.98 1.13 9.66
C GLY A 116 31.90 2.34 8.73
N ALA A 117 31.31 2.17 7.55
CA ALA A 117 31.18 3.23 6.54
C ALA A 117 30.36 4.44 7.03
N LEU A 118 29.26 4.18 7.76
CA LEU A 118 28.43 5.26 8.31
C LEU A 118 29.15 6.01 9.44
N THR A 119 29.93 5.30 10.25
CA THR A 119 30.80 5.92 11.27
C THR A 119 31.89 6.77 10.62
N ASP A 120 32.51 6.30 9.53
CA ASP A 120 33.52 7.06 8.80
C ASP A 120 32.92 8.36 8.22
N GLU A 121 31.74 8.29 7.62
CA GLU A 121 31.01 9.46 7.13
C GLU A 121 30.63 10.43 8.26
N LEU A 122 30.14 9.90 9.39
CA LEU A 122 29.79 10.71 10.55
C LEU A 122 31.01 11.46 11.10
N VAL A 123 32.15 10.79 11.24
CA VAL A 123 33.40 11.43 11.72
C VAL A 123 33.82 12.54 10.75
N ALA A 124 33.82 12.29 9.44
CA ALA A 124 34.17 13.29 8.43
C ALA A 124 33.26 14.53 8.51
N ARG A 125 31.94 14.33 8.56
CA ARG A 125 30.98 15.44 8.63
C ARG A 125 31.07 16.23 9.93
N VAL A 126 31.30 15.57 11.07
CA VAL A 126 31.51 16.26 12.35
C VAL A 126 32.76 17.12 12.29
N THR A 127 33.84 16.66 11.63
CA THR A 127 35.05 17.49 11.49
C THR A 127 34.84 18.73 10.62
N GLU A 128 33.97 18.66 9.61
CA GLU A 128 33.74 19.72 8.62
C GLU A 128 32.63 20.72 8.99
N THR A 129 31.67 20.32 9.84
CA THR A 129 30.49 21.13 10.15
C THR A 129 30.45 21.57 11.62
N PRO A 130 30.07 22.82 11.91
CA PRO A 130 29.98 23.30 13.29
C PRO A 130 28.79 22.69 14.06
N MET A 131 27.74 22.28 13.34
CA MET A 131 26.58 21.61 13.90
C MET A 131 26.05 20.56 12.94
N LEU A 132 25.75 19.36 13.43
CA LEU A 132 25.27 18.22 12.63
C LEU A 132 24.13 17.49 13.33
N ALA A 133 23.04 17.22 12.61
CA ALA A 133 21.95 16.37 13.09
C ALA A 133 22.08 14.93 12.59
N VAL A 134 22.08 13.96 13.50
CA VAL A 134 22.02 12.52 13.22
C VAL A 134 20.58 12.05 13.43
N VAL A 135 19.86 11.80 12.33
CA VAL A 135 18.41 11.59 12.33
C VAL A 135 18.07 10.14 11.97
N GLY A 136 17.16 9.51 12.70
CA GLY A 136 16.73 8.14 12.38
C GLY A 136 15.62 7.60 13.29
N ALA A 137 15.00 6.49 12.87
CA ALA A 137 13.91 5.85 13.61
C ALA A 137 14.35 5.35 15.00
N SER A 138 13.40 5.12 15.91
CA SER A 138 13.69 4.46 17.19
C SER A 138 14.30 3.07 16.95
N GLY A 139 15.31 2.68 17.73
CA GLY A 139 15.99 1.39 17.56
C GLY A 139 16.89 1.25 16.33
N SER A 140 17.11 2.31 15.51
CA SER A 140 18.02 2.24 14.35
C SER A 140 19.52 2.21 14.71
N GLY A 141 19.86 2.30 16.00
CA GLY A 141 21.21 2.27 16.52
C GLY A 141 21.90 3.64 16.69
N LYS A 142 21.15 4.76 16.64
CA LYS A 142 21.70 6.13 16.76
C LYS A 142 22.60 6.34 17.97
N THR A 143 22.11 6.01 19.16
CA THR A 143 22.89 6.16 20.41
C THR A 143 24.16 5.32 20.38
N SER A 144 24.11 4.09 19.85
CA SER A 144 25.32 3.26 19.69
C SER A 144 26.30 3.82 18.65
N LEU A 145 25.78 4.40 17.56
CA LEU A 145 26.60 5.07 16.55
C LEU A 145 27.28 6.32 17.13
N LEU A 146 26.57 7.13 17.92
CA LEU A 146 27.14 8.30 18.58
C LEU A 146 28.17 7.90 19.64
N ARG A 147 27.84 6.95 20.52
CA ARG A 147 28.67 6.63 21.69
C ARG A 147 29.82 5.67 21.40
N ALA A 148 29.58 4.57 20.70
CA ALA A 148 30.60 3.56 20.40
C ALA A 148 31.24 3.73 19.01
N GLY A 149 30.58 4.44 18.10
CA GLY A 149 31.12 4.74 16.76
C GLY A 149 31.91 6.06 16.74
N LEU A 150 31.26 7.17 17.10
CA LEU A 150 31.80 8.51 16.98
C LEU A 150 32.78 8.88 18.11
N LEU A 151 32.37 8.80 19.39
CA LEU A 151 33.22 9.25 20.52
C LEU A 151 34.66 8.72 20.49
N PRO A 152 34.92 7.40 20.28
CA PRO A 152 36.28 6.85 20.32
C PRO A 152 37.18 7.33 19.18
N ARG A 153 36.60 7.95 18.14
CA ARG A 153 37.30 8.40 16.93
C ARG A 153 37.47 9.91 16.86
N LEU A 154 36.91 10.65 17.81
CA LEU A 154 37.09 12.09 17.92
C LEU A 154 38.38 12.43 18.67
N ALA A 155 39.09 13.44 18.19
CA ALA A 155 40.24 14.02 18.89
C ALA A 155 39.77 15.20 19.75
N GLY A 156 40.22 15.25 21.02
CA GLY A 156 39.91 16.33 21.96
C GLY A 156 38.91 15.91 23.04
N LYS A 157 38.48 16.87 23.87
CA LYS A 157 37.57 16.62 25.00
C LYS A 157 36.12 16.67 24.51
N VAL A 158 35.38 15.58 24.68
CA VAL A 158 33.99 15.47 24.23
C VAL A 158 33.06 15.52 25.44
N ALA A 159 32.03 16.35 25.37
CA ALA A 159 30.94 16.38 26.34
C ALA A 159 29.71 15.68 25.75
N VAL A 160 29.14 14.73 26.49
CA VAL A 160 27.88 14.07 26.10
C VAL A 160 26.79 14.48 27.07
N LEU A 161 25.68 14.98 26.53
CA LEU A 161 24.52 15.39 27.30
C LEU A 161 23.24 14.72 26.77
N THR A 162 22.40 14.29 27.70
CA THR A 162 21.05 13.79 27.44
C THR A 162 20.07 14.74 28.12
N PRO A 163 19.24 15.48 27.35
CA PRO A 163 18.39 16.54 27.89
C PRO A 163 17.33 16.01 28.89
N GLY A 164 17.25 16.61 30.07
CA GLY A 164 16.21 16.28 31.08
C GLY A 164 15.10 17.33 31.18
N PRO A 165 14.29 17.31 32.26
CA PRO A 165 13.29 18.35 32.54
C PRO A 165 13.87 19.77 32.65
N ASP A 166 15.14 19.88 33.02
CA ASP A 166 15.95 21.12 32.99
C ASP A 166 17.18 20.90 32.08
N PRO A 167 17.09 21.23 30.78
CA PRO A 167 18.18 21.02 29.83
C PRO A 167 19.33 22.03 29.98
N LEU A 168 19.11 23.19 30.62
CA LEU A 168 20.14 24.22 30.81
C LEU A 168 21.20 23.75 31.82
N ALA A 169 20.80 23.08 32.90
CA ALA A 169 21.73 22.52 33.88
C ALA A 169 22.72 21.53 33.27
N GLY A 170 22.29 20.74 32.27
CA GLY A 170 23.15 19.83 31.54
C GLY A 170 24.16 20.54 30.63
N LEU A 171 23.78 21.68 30.06
CA LEU A 171 24.65 22.49 29.21
C LEU A 171 25.65 23.31 30.05
N ASP A 172 25.24 23.83 31.20
CA ASP A 172 26.11 24.58 32.13
C ASP A 172 27.18 23.66 32.79
N ALA A 173 26.95 22.35 32.80
CA ALA A 173 27.92 21.36 33.25
C ALA A 173 28.96 20.98 32.17
N VAL A 174 28.80 21.46 30.94
CA VAL A 174 29.78 21.25 29.86
C VAL A 174 31.01 22.11 30.12
N ASP A 175 32.18 21.48 30.17
CA ASP A 175 33.44 22.18 30.35
C ASP A 175 33.76 23.06 29.14
N ASP A 176 34.13 24.32 29.37
CA ASP A 176 34.54 25.31 28.36
C ASP A 176 35.70 24.84 27.45
N THR A 177 36.44 23.81 27.86
CA THR A 177 37.52 23.18 27.06
C THR A 177 37.04 22.06 26.13
N SER A 178 35.74 21.74 26.11
CA SER A 178 35.17 20.68 25.26
C SER A 178 35.16 21.10 23.79
N THR A 179 35.80 20.30 22.92
CA THR A 179 35.92 20.58 21.49
C THR A 179 34.74 20.04 20.68
N VAL A 180 33.98 19.09 21.24
CA VAL A 180 32.75 18.52 20.66
C VAL A 180 31.71 18.33 21.76
N VAL A 181 30.47 18.71 21.49
CA VAL A 181 29.30 18.50 22.35
C VAL A 181 28.30 17.60 21.62
N VAL A 182 28.02 16.43 22.18
CA VAL A 182 27.05 15.47 21.66
C VAL A 182 25.80 15.53 22.51
N VAL A 183 24.69 15.95 21.91
CA VAL A 183 23.36 15.91 22.50
C VAL A 183 22.64 14.66 22.04
N ASP A 184 22.70 13.61 22.86
CA ASP A 184 22.03 12.34 22.58
C ASP A 184 20.59 12.37 23.11
N GLN A 185 19.66 11.74 22.38
CA GLN A 185 18.22 11.81 22.65
C GLN A 185 17.70 13.25 22.72
N PHE A 186 18.03 14.06 21.70
CA PHE A 186 17.63 15.47 21.63
C PHE A 186 16.10 15.67 21.71
N GLU A 187 15.30 14.68 21.32
CA GLU A 187 13.85 14.72 21.49
C GLU A 187 13.39 15.01 22.91
N GLU A 188 14.20 14.70 23.93
CA GLU A 188 13.83 14.88 25.33
C GLU A 188 13.66 16.36 25.71
N VAL A 189 14.28 17.28 24.97
CA VAL A 189 14.04 18.72 25.06
C VAL A 189 12.58 19.07 24.79
N PHE A 190 11.91 18.32 23.91
CA PHE A 190 10.51 18.57 23.56
C PHE A 190 9.53 17.77 24.41
N THR A 191 9.97 16.68 25.05
CA THR A 191 9.09 15.80 25.82
C THR A 191 9.18 15.98 27.34
N LEU A 192 10.36 16.32 27.87
CA LEU A 192 10.60 16.41 29.32
C LEU A 192 10.65 17.88 29.81
N CYS A 193 11.14 18.81 29.00
CA CYS A 193 11.17 20.23 29.36
C CYS A 193 9.77 20.87 29.19
N GLY A 194 9.07 21.04 30.32
CA GLY A 194 7.74 21.65 30.37
C GLY A 194 7.74 23.17 30.17
N ASP A 195 8.88 23.85 30.35
CA ASP A 195 9.02 25.29 30.19
C ASP A 195 9.55 25.64 28.79
N GLU A 196 8.74 26.36 28.01
CA GLU A 196 9.08 26.80 26.65
C GLU A 196 10.21 27.84 26.61
N ARG A 197 10.36 28.65 27.66
CA ARG A 197 11.42 29.66 27.75
C ARG A 197 12.78 29.00 27.96
N VAL A 198 12.84 28.07 28.90
CA VAL A 198 14.04 27.25 29.19
C VAL A 198 14.45 26.46 27.95
N ARG A 199 13.48 25.87 27.24
CA ARG A 199 13.72 25.16 25.97
C ARG A 199 14.32 26.08 24.91
N THR A 200 13.76 27.26 24.70
CA THR A 200 14.25 28.21 23.69
C THR A 200 15.66 28.67 24.02
N GLU A 201 15.92 29.02 25.28
CA GLU A 201 17.25 29.44 25.74
C GLU A 201 18.31 28.34 25.55
N PHE A 202 17.96 27.08 25.82
CA PHE A 202 18.86 25.95 25.57
C PHE A 202 19.23 25.80 24.09
N LEU A 203 18.26 25.96 23.18
CA LEU A 203 18.49 25.89 21.74
C LEU A 203 19.38 27.05 21.25
N ASP A 204 19.09 28.27 21.71
CA ASP A 204 19.86 29.46 21.34
C ASP A 204 21.32 29.34 21.80
N ARG A 205 21.56 28.82 23.02
CA ARG A 205 22.93 28.59 23.51
C ARG A 205 23.68 27.52 22.71
N LEU A 206 23.02 26.46 22.26
CA LEU A 206 23.65 25.45 21.38
C LEU A 206 24.01 26.03 20.01
N LEU A 207 23.14 26.87 19.45
CA LEU A 207 23.40 27.57 18.18
C LEU A 207 24.59 28.52 18.32
N VAL A 208 24.61 29.36 19.36
CA VAL A 208 25.74 30.26 19.66
C VAL A 208 27.04 29.48 19.87
N LEU A 209 26.98 28.34 20.57
CA LEU A 209 28.15 27.49 20.80
C LEU A 209 28.73 26.97 19.47
N ALA A 210 27.88 26.48 18.58
CA ALA A 210 28.29 26.01 17.25
C ALA A 210 28.81 27.15 16.36
N GLU A 211 28.14 28.29 16.31
CA GLU A 211 28.50 29.45 15.49
C GLU A 211 29.79 30.13 15.94
N SER A 212 30.06 30.14 17.25
CA SER A 212 31.28 30.70 17.82
C SER A 212 32.56 29.93 17.43
N GLY A 213 32.41 28.72 16.88
CA GLY A 213 33.54 27.83 16.56
C GLY A 213 34.25 27.24 17.79
N ARG A 214 33.74 27.49 19.00
CA ARG A 214 34.32 26.98 20.26
C ARG A 214 34.18 25.47 20.40
N ALA A 215 33.03 24.92 20.00
CA ALA A 215 32.79 23.48 20.00
C ALA A 215 31.90 23.10 18.81
N ARG A 216 32.08 21.87 18.31
CA ARG A 216 31.17 21.28 17.32
C ARG A 216 29.99 20.63 18.03
N VAL A 217 28.77 20.83 17.54
CA VAL A 217 27.55 20.28 18.17
C VAL A 217 26.96 19.16 17.34
N VAL A 218 26.73 17.98 17.94
CA VAL A 218 26.10 16.84 17.27
C VAL A 218 24.79 16.51 17.95
N LEU A 219 23.67 16.56 17.22
CA LEU A 219 22.34 16.25 17.76
C LEU A 219 21.88 14.86 17.32
N GLY A 220 21.62 13.96 18.26
CA GLY A 220 20.94 12.69 18.01
C GLY A 220 19.43 12.87 18.07
N ILE A 221 18.76 12.89 16.92
CA ILE A 221 17.33 13.21 16.81
C ILE A 221 16.54 11.99 16.32
N ARG A 222 15.40 11.70 16.95
CA ARG A 222 14.44 10.76 16.38
C ARG A 222 13.66 11.37 15.21
N ALA A 223 13.49 10.59 14.14
CA ALA A 223 12.84 11.05 12.90
C ALA A 223 11.40 11.60 13.12
N ASP A 224 10.63 11.02 14.04
CA ASP A 224 9.29 11.46 14.43
C ASP A 224 9.27 12.81 15.18
N PHE A 225 10.40 13.21 15.77
CA PHE A 225 10.57 14.50 16.45
C PHE A 225 11.20 15.59 15.56
N TYR A 226 11.57 15.26 14.32
CA TYR A 226 12.15 16.24 13.39
C TYR A 226 11.19 17.42 13.08
N ALA A 227 9.88 17.14 13.03
CA ALA A 227 8.86 18.18 12.87
C ALA A 227 8.82 19.20 14.03
N HIS A 228 9.29 18.83 15.22
CA HIS A 228 9.39 19.73 16.37
C HIS A 228 10.57 20.70 16.18
N CYS A 229 11.68 20.22 15.61
CA CYS A 229 12.83 21.05 15.23
C CYS A 229 12.45 22.05 14.13
N ALA A 230 11.57 21.66 13.20
CA ALA A 230 11.07 22.51 12.12
C ALA A 230 10.27 23.75 12.58
N ARG A 231 9.88 23.81 13.87
CA ARG A 231 9.21 24.97 14.47
C ARG A 231 10.16 26.06 14.96
N HIS A 232 11.47 25.81 14.92
CA HIS A 232 12.52 26.75 15.33
C HIS A 232 13.29 27.24 14.09
N PRO A 233 13.01 28.45 13.55
CA PRO A 233 13.56 28.90 12.27
C PRO A 233 15.09 28.93 12.21
N GLU A 234 15.76 29.32 13.29
CA GLU A 234 17.23 29.41 13.36
C GLU A 234 17.89 28.02 13.36
N LEU A 235 17.27 27.06 14.05
CA LEU A 235 17.68 25.66 14.03
C LEU A 235 17.49 25.04 12.64
N VAL A 236 16.38 25.38 11.94
CA VAL A 236 16.14 24.94 10.56
C VAL A 236 17.20 25.48 9.61
N ALA A 237 17.48 26.78 9.68
CA ALA A 237 18.49 27.42 8.84
C ALA A 237 19.88 26.78 9.04
N THR A 238 20.20 26.36 10.26
CA THR A 238 21.47 25.71 10.61
C THR A 238 21.54 24.26 10.13
N LEU A 239 20.42 23.52 10.16
CA LEU A 239 20.38 22.06 9.88
C LEU A 239 20.03 21.69 8.43
N GLN A 240 19.58 22.64 7.60
CA GLN A 240 19.02 22.37 6.25
C GLN A 240 19.90 21.47 5.36
N ASP A 241 21.22 21.64 5.40
CA ASP A 241 22.20 20.81 4.66
C ASP A 241 23.15 20.02 5.60
N ARG A 242 22.88 20.00 6.91
CA ARG A 242 23.76 19.44 7.95
C ARG A 242 23.09 18.29 8.70
N GLN A 243 22.65 17.29 7.94
CA GLN A 243 21.99 16.11 8.48
C GLN A 243 22.60 14.80 7.93
N LEU A 244 22.67 13.80 8.80
CA LEU A 244 23.05 12.42 8.49
C LEU A 244 21.88 11.48 8.84
N LEU A 245 21.34 10.79 7.84
CA LEU A 245 20.22 9.87 8.02
C LEU A 245 20.71 8.46 8.37
N VAL A 246 20.28 7.95 9.52
CA VAL A 246 20.57 6.59 9.98
C VAL A 246 19.42 5.66 9.58
N GLY A 247 19.58 5.05 8.40
CA GLY A 247 18.66 4.03 7.87
C GLY A 247 18.83 2.64 8.52
N PRO A 248 17.94 1.68 8.19
CA PRO A 248 18.09 0.28 8.61
C PRO A 248 19.41 -0.31 8.10
N MET A 249 19.95 -1.31 8.79
CA MET A 249 21.16 -2.01 8.33
C MET A 249 20.82 -2.87 7.10
N GLY A 250 21.70 -2.84 6.09
CA GLY A 250 21.64 -3.82 5.00
C GLY A 250 22.03 -5.22 5.48
N ALA A 251 21.73 -6.25 4.68
CA ALA A 251 22.05 -7.63 5.03
C ALA A 251 23.56 -7.87 5.24
N GLY A 252 24.44 -7.14 4.55
CA GLY A 252 25.90 -7.21 4.75
C GLY A 252 26.34 -6.63 6.09
N ASP A 253 25.87 -5.41 6.40
CA ASP A 253 26.13 -4.72 7.67
C ASP A 253 25.64 -5.53 8.87
N LEU A 254 24.45 -6.11 8.75
CA LEU A 254 23.85 -6.92 9.80
C LEU A 254 24.64 -8.22 10.04
N ARG A 255 25.15 -8.88 8.98
CA ARG A 255 26.04 -10.04 9.14
C ARG A 255 27.31 -9.70 9.92
N GLU A 256 27.91 -8.54 9.67
CA GLU A 256 29.09 -8.09 10.42
C GLU A 256 28.73 -7.68 11.86
N ALA A 257 27.59 -7.04 12.08
CA ALA A 257 27.10 -6.72 13.43
C ALA A 257 26.84 -7.98 14.28
N ILE A 258 26.39 -9.07 13.65
CA ILE A 258 26.17 -10.38 14.28
C ILE A 258 27.51 -11.11 14.48
N ALA A 259 28.31 -11.26 13.43
CA ALA A 259 29.48 -12.14 13.45
C ALA A 259 30.72 -11.50 14.08
N GLY A 260 30.90 -10.20 13.91
CA GLY A 260 32.07 -9.44 14.37
C GLY A 260 32.33 -9.54 15.88
N PRO A 261 31.34 -9.23 16.75
CA PRO A 261 31.54 -9.28 18.21
C PRO A 261 31.91 -10.67 18.70
N ALA A 262 31.24 -11.72 18.20
CA ALA A 262 31.55 -13.10 18.58
C ALA A 262 32.92 -13.56 18.09
N ARG A 263 33.31 -13.19 16.85
CA ARG A 263 34.65 -13.47 16.32
C ARG A 263 35.73 -12.81 17.18
N LYS A 264 35.51 -11.57 17.63
CA LYS A 264 36.41 -10.84 18.53
C LYS A 264 36.53 -11.49 19.90
N ALA A 265 35.43 -12.03 20.43
CA ALA A 265 35.39 -12.77 21.69
C ALA A 265 35.86 -14.25 21.59
N GLY A 266 36.34 -14.69 20.42
CA GLY A 266 36.80 -16.06 20.21
C GLY A 266 35.68 -17.12 20.13
N LEU A 267 34.44 -16.71 19.88
CA LEU A 267 33.29 -17.58 19.73
C LEU A 267 33.12 -18.02 18.27
N ARG A 268 32.64 -19.26 18.07
CA ARG A 268 32.21 -19.77 16.76
C ARG A 268 30.70 -19.55 16.61
N ILE A 269 30.25 -19.21 15.41
CA ILE A 269 28.83 -19.04 15.10
C ILE A 269 28.47 -19.98 13.97
N GLU A 270 27.37 -20.72 14.11
CA GLU A 270 26.84 -21.53 13.02
C GLU A 270 26.38 -20.63 11.86
N PRO A 271 26.75 -20.92 10.61
CA PRO A 271 26.30 -20.13 9.46
C PRO A 271 24.77 -20.03 9.35
N ALA A 272 24.05 -21.11 9.69
CA ALA A 272 22.59 -21.14 9.69
C ALA A 272 21.96 -20.21 10.73
N LEU A 273 22.66 -19.92 11.84
CA LEU A 273 22.22 -18.93 12.83
C LEU A 273 22.33 -17.51 12.27
N VAL A 274 23.42 -17.20 11.56
CA VAL A 274 23.61 -15.87 10.96
C VAL A 274 22.52 -15.59 9.91
N GLU A 275 22.24 -16.55 9.03
CA GLU A 275 21.18 -16.37 8.02
C GLU A 275 19.78 -16.27 8.65
N ALA A 276 19.50 -17.01 9.73
CA ALA A 276 18.23 -16.90 10.45
C ALA A 276 18.07 -15.51 11.11
N LEU A 277 19.11 -15.00 11.77
CA LEU A 277 19.09 -13.67 12.39
C LEU A 277 18.98 -12.54 11.36
N VAL A 278 19.61 -12.69 10.19
CA VAL A 278 19.50 -11.71 9.10
C VAL A 278 18.10 -11.71 8.51
N ALA A 279 17.51 -12.89 8.30
CA ALA A 279 16.14 -13.01 7.81
C ALA A 279 15.12 -12.43 8.81
N ASP A 280 15.29 -12.71 10.12
CA ASP A 280 14.37 -12.26 11.17
C ASP A 280 14.44 -10.75 11.43
N ALA A 281 15.49 -10.06 10.98
CA ALA A 281 15.69 -8.63 11.22
C ALA A 281 15.57 -7.76 9.97
N ALA A 282 15.55 -8.36 8.77
CA ALA A 282 15.49 -7.64 7.51
C ALA A 282 14.12 -6.97 7.31
N GLY A 283 14.11 -5.64 7.15
CA GLY A 283 12.91 -4.88 6.82
C GLY A 283 12.08 -4.39 8.02
N GLU A 284 12.41 -4.77 9.25
CA GLU A 284 11.73 -4.28 10.45
C GLU A 284 12.41 -3.03 11.04
N PRO A 285 11.72 -1.87 11.10
CA PRO A 285 12.25 -0.67 11.74
C PRO A 285 12.49 -0.91 13.25
N GLY A 286 13.70 -0.65 13.73
CA GLY A 286 14.03 -0.73 15.16
C GLY A 286 14.36 -2.13 15.69
N SER A 287 14.64 -3.10 14.82
CA SER A 287 14.94 -4.50 15.19
C SER A 287 16.30 -4.73 15.86
N LEU A 288 17.25 -3.78 15.77
CA LEU A 288 18.63 -3.98 16.22
C LEU A 288 18.79 -4.27 17.72
N PRO A 289 18.10 -3.58 18.65
CA PRO A 289 18.14 -3.94 20.08
C PRO A 289 17.58 -5.34 20.34
N LEU A 290 16.56 -5.77 19.59
CA LEU A 290 15.95 -7.10 19.71
C LEU A 290 16.90 -8.18 19.18
N VAL A 291 17.59 -7.94 18.06
CA VAL A 291 18.64 -8.82 17.52
C VAL A 291 19.77 -8.99 18.54
N SER A 292 20.26 -7.88 19.10
CA SER A 292 21.30 -7.90 20.14
C SER A 292 20.84 -8.65 21.39
N HIS A 293 19.57 -8.55 21.77
CA HIS A 293 19.00 -9.29 22.90
C HIS A 293 18.85 -10.79 22.62
N ALA A 294 18.35 -11.17 21.44
CA ALA A 294 18.28 -12.58 21.05
C ALA A 294 19.67 -13.22 20.96
N LEU A 295 20.67 -12.47 20.49
CA LEU A 295 22.08 -12.91 20.49
C LEU A 295 22.66 -13.07 21.90
N LEU A 296 22.32 -12.18 22.83
CA LEU A 296 22.72 -12.30 24.23
C LEU A 296 22.10 -13.55 24.88
N GLU A 297 20.81 -13.81 24.66
CA GLU A 297 20.17 -15.03 25.18
C GLU A 297 20.73 -16.30 24.49
N THR A 298 21.04 -16.22 23.20
CA THR A 298 21.74 -17.30 22.47
C THR A 298 23.13 -17.56 23.04
N TRP A 299 23.85 -16.51 23.45
CA TRP A 299 25.14 -16.61 24.13
C TRP A 299 25.02 -17.24 25.52
N ARG A 300 23.94 -16.96 26.26
CA ARG A 300 23.65 -17.62 27.55
C ARG A 300 23.30 -19.10 27.36
N ALA A 301 22.59 -19.44 26.28
CA ALA A 301 22.22 -20.81 25.92
C ALA A 301 23.28 -21.55 25.07
N ARG A 302 24.49 -20.99 24.94
CA ARG A 302 25.53 -21.53 24.05
C ARG A 302 26.04 -22.89 24.51
N GLN A 303 26.61 -23.64 23.58
CA GLN A 303 27.30 -24.90 23.86
C GLN A 303 28.82 -24.68 23.75
N GLY A 304 29.50 -24.57 24.89
CA GLY A 304 30.93 -24.27 24.94
C GLY A 304 31.26 -22.89 24.34
N ALA A 305 32.08 -22.85 23.31
CA ALA A 305 32.46 -21.63 22.59
C ALA A 305 31.61 -21.37 21.33
N THR A 306 30.53 -22.13 21.11
CA THR A 306 29.73 -22.06 19.87
C THR A 306 28.32 -21.53 20.12
N LEU A 307 27.93 -20.48 19.38
CA LEU A 307 26.56 -20.01 19.25
C LEU A 307 25.84 -20.83 18.20
N THR A 308 24.78 -21.53 18.60
CA THR A 308 24.07 -22.50 17.75
C THR A 308 22.68 -22.01 17.38
N LEU A 309 22.19 -22.42 16.20
CA LEU A 309 20.81 -22.16 15.78
C LEU A 309 19.80 -22.80 16.74
N ALA A 310 20.15 -23.96 17.31
CA ALA A 310 19.35 -24.61 18.34
C ALA A 310 19.22 -23.75 19.61
N GLY A 311 20.32 -23.13 20.07
CA GLY A 311 20.30 -22.19 21.20
C GLY A 311 19.45 -20.96 20.92
N TYR A 312 19.53 -20.43 19.69
CA TYR A 312 18.72 -19.30 19.25
C TYR A 312 17.22 -19.61 19.18
N ARG A 313 16.84 -20.78 18.65
CA ARG A 313 15.44 -21.24 18.64
C ARG A 313 14.92 -21.52 20.03
N ALA A 314 15.74 -22.09 20.92
CA ALA A 314 15.39 -22.29 22.33
C ALA A 314 15.17 -20.95 23.06
N ALA A 315 15.96 -19.93 22.69
CA ALA A 315 15.79 -18.56 23.18
C ALA A 315 14.56 -17.85 22.61
N GLY A 316 13.88 -18.40 21.59
CA GLY A 316 12.65 -17.82 21.00
C GLY A 316 12.87 -16.87 19.81
N GLY A 317 14.08 -16.82 19.24
CA GLY A 317 14.38 -15.94 18.11
C GLY A 317 14.34 -14.44 18.44
N VAL A 318 14.49 -13.57 17.44
CA VAL A 318 14.41 -12.09 17.60
C VAL A 318 13.05 -11.67 18.18
N ALA A 319 11.96 -12.30 17.71
CA ALA A 319 10.60 -11.87 18.03
C ALA A 319 10.10 -12.31 19.43
N GLU A 320 10.50 -13.48 19.95
CA GLU A 320 9.97 -13.99 21.23
C GLU A 320 10.98 -13.99 22.39
N ALA A 321 12.27 -13.71 22.17
CA ALA A 321 13.28 -13.75 23.23
C ALA A 321 12.97 -12.83 24.43
N ILE A 322 12.48 -11.62 24.17
CA ILE A 322 12.10 -10.68 25.22
C ILE A 322 10.84 -11.16 25.98
N ALA A 323 9.89 -11.77 25.29
CA ALA A 323 8.66 -12.31 25.90
C ALA A 323 8.96 -13.52 26.78
N ARG A 324 9.91 -14.39 26.39
CA ARG A 324 10.36 -15.52 27.20
C ARG A 324 11.14 -15.08 28.43
N THR A 325 11.99 -14.06 28.30
CA THR A 325 12.66 -13.43 29.45
C THR A 325 11.63 -12.89 30.44
N ALA A 326 10.62 -12.19 29.96
CA ALA A 326 9.54 -11.67 30.81
C ALA A 326 8.74 -12.77 31.51
N GLU A 327 8.38 -13.84 30.78
CA GLU A 327 7.64 -14.96 31.37
C GLU A 327 8.47 -15.71 32.42
N ARG A 328 9.78 -15.89 32.18
CA ARG A 328 10.70 -16.53 33.14
C ARG A 328 10.79 -15.73 34.43
N GLU A 329 10.99 -14.41 34.34
CA GLU A 329 11.06 -13.56 35.52
C GLU A 329 9.73 -13.52 36.26
N TYR A 330 8.61 -13.37 35.54
CA TYR A 330 7.28 -13.38 36.14
C TYR A 330 6.97 -14.70 36.85
N ALA A 331 7.35 -15.84 36.24
CA ALA A 331 7.19 -17.16 36.85
C ALA A 331 8.04 -17.33 38.12
N ALA A 332 9.20 -16.66 38.20
CA ALA A 332 10.06 -16.69 39.39
C ALA A 332 9.57 -15.77 40.53
N LEU A 333 8.59 -14.89 40.30
CA LEU A 333 7.97 -14.05 41.34
C LEU A 333 6.99 -14.86 42.21
N GLY A 334 6.94 -14.54 43.51
CA GLY A 334 5.91 -15.05 44.43
C GLY A 334 4.53 -14.42 44.17
N PRO A 335 3.43 -14.96 44.75
CA PRO A 335 2.06 -14.53 44.44
C PRO A 335 1.81 -13.03 44.60
N ALA A 336 2.28 -12.42 45.71
CA ALA A 336 2.12 -10.98 45.95
C ALA A 336 2.90 -10.10 44.96
N HIS A 337 4.12 -10.51 44.58
CA HIS A 337 4.94 -9.76 43.61
C HIS A 337 4.40 -9.87 42.18
N ARG A 338 3.70 -10.98 41.85
CA ARG A 338 3.04 -11.15 40.54
C ARG A 338 1.88 -10.17 40.36
N GLU A 339 1.07 -9.98 41.40
CA GLU A 339 -0.03 -9.00 41.38
C GLU A 339 0.50 -7.56 41.26
N LEU A 340 1.60 -7.23 41.94
CA LEU A 340 2.26 -5.94 41.81
C LEU A 340 2.86 -5.74 40.41
N ALA A 341 3.49 -6.77 39.84
CA ALA A 341 4.04 -6.71 38.49
C ALA A 341 2.95 -6.48 37.43
N GLU A 342 1.80 -7.16 37.54
CA GLU A 342 0.63 -6.93 36.69
C GLU A 342 0.19 -5.45 36.75
N GLN A 343 0.06 -4.90 37.96
CA GLN A 343 -0.36 -3.50 38.14
C GLN A 343 0.65 -2.49 37.57
N ILE A 344 1.96 -2.75 37.75
CA ILE A 344 3.02 -1.89 37.22
C ILE A 344 2.99 -1.90 35.68
N PHE A 345 3.01 -3.06 35.03
CA PHE A 345 3.03 -3.12 33.55
C PHE A 345 1.77 -2.55 32.90
N LEU A 346 0.60 -2.68 33.55
CA LEU A 346 -0.64 -2.04 33.09
C LEU A 346 -0.56 -0.50 33.16
N ARG A 347 0.12 0.07 34.17
CA ARG A 347 0.33 1.53 34.28
C ARG A 347 1.38 2.05 33.29
N LEU A 348 2.40 1.26 32.98
CA LEU A 348 3.46 1.57 32.02
C LEU A 348 3.04 1.44 30.54
N THR A 349 1.78 1.13 30.25
CA THR A 349 1.26 0.93 28.88
C THR A 349 0.18 1.97 28.54
N ALA A 350 0.34 2.67 27.42
CA ALA A 350 -0.67 3.55 26.83
C ALA A 350 -1.57 2.76 25.86
N LEU A 351 -2.87 2.65 26.19
CA LEU A 351 -3.84 1.97 25.34
C LEU A 351 -4.15 2.79 24.08
N GLY A 352 -4.02 2.19 22.90
CA GLY A 352 -4.37 2.82 21.62
C GLY A 352 -5.90 2.91 21.40
N GLU A 353 -6.38 3.97 20.74
CA GLU A 353 -7.75 4.04 20.20
C GLU A 353 -7.74 3.55 18.74
N GLY A 354 -7.75 2.23 18.54
CA GLY A 354 -7.67 1.63 17.20
C GLY A 354 -6.25 1.56 16.62
N THR A 355 -5.23 1.85 17.44
CA THR A 355 -3.80 1.72 17.14
C THR A 355 -3.14 0.74 18.12
N GLU A 356 -1.90 0.34 17.87
CA GLU A 356 -1.16 -0.57 18.75
C GLU A 356 -0.92 0.06 20.14
N ASP A 357 -0.93 -0.78 21.18
CA ASP A 357 -0.68 -0.35 22.56
C ASP A 357 0.81 0.04 22.70
N THR A 358 1.07 1.26 23.17
CA THR A 358 2.42 1.86 23.22
C THR A 358 2.95 1.94 24.65
N ARG A 359 4.24 2.16 24.85
CA ARG A 359 4.83 2.34 26.19
C ARG A 359 4.57 3.75 26.73
N ARG A 360 4.41 3.87 28.05
CA ARG A 360 4.19 5.14 28.78
C ARG A 360 5.31 5.35 29.81
N ARG A 361 5.76 6.61 29.96
CA ARG A 361 6.60 7.05 31.08
C ARG A 361 5.72 7.40 32.28
N VAL A 362 6.03 6.84 33.45
CA VAL A 362 5.21 6.97 34.66
C VAL A 362 6.08 7.41 35.83
N ALA A 363 5.67 8.45 36.55
CA ALA A 363 6.38 8.90 37.75
C ALA A 363 6.26 7.87 38.89
N TYR A 364 7.26 7.78 39.76
CA TYR A 364 7.20 6.86 40.91
C TYR A 364 5.95 7.06 41.79
N ALA A 365 5.47 8.30 41.92
CA ALA A 365 4.26 8.65 42.68
C ALA A 365 2.95 8.07 42.07
N GLU A 366 2.96 7.67 40.80
CA GLU A 366 1.82 7.03 40.15
C GLU A 366 1.80 5.50 40.32
N LEU A 367 2.87 4.89 40.83
CA LEU A 367 2.93 3.45 41.08
C LEU A 367 2.14 3.06 42.35
N PRO A 368 1.77 1.78 42.53
CA PRO A 368 1.16 1.32 43.77
C PRO A 368 2.04 1.65 44.98
N ASP A 369 1.43 2.21 46.04
CA ASP A 369 2.11 2.51 47.29
C ASP A 369 2.26 1.23 48.12
N ASP A 370 3.24 0.41 47.76
CA ASP A 370 3.57 -0.85 48.43
C ASP A 370 5.09 -0.92 48.68
N PRO A 371 5.54 -1.22 49.92
CA PRO A 371 6.96 -1.25 50.28
C PRO A 371 7.79 -2.29 49.50
N ALA A 372 7.16 -3.26 48.82
CA ALA A 372 7.84 -4.23 47.96
C ALA A 372 8.12 -3.71 46.54
N VAL A 373 7.53 -2.58 46.12
CA VAL A 373 7.68 -2.03 44.77
C VAL A 373 9.12 -1.67 44.42
N PRO A 374 9.92 -0.98 45.27
CA PRO A 374 11.32 -0.67 44.92
C PRO A 374 12.15 -1.92 44.60
N GLY A 375 12.06 -2.96 45.44
CA GLY A 375 12.79 -4.21 45.22
C GLY A 375 12.30 -4.99 43.98
N LEU A 376 11.02 -4.87 43.64
CA LEU A 376 10.47 -5.44 42.40
C LEU A 376 10.96 -4.67 41.16
N LEU A 377 11.00 -3.33 41.22
CA LEU A 377 11.51 -2.49 40.13
C LEU A 377 12.99 -2.77 39.88
N ASP A 378 13.80 -2.90 40.91
CA ASP A 378 15.23 -3.26 40.78
C ASP A 378 15.40 -4.60 40.05
N ARG A 379 14.56 -5.60 40.40
CA ARG A 379 14.59 -6.90 39.74
C ARG A 379 14.13 -6.83 38.27
N LEU A 380 13.05 -6.11 37.98
CA LEU A 380 12.54 -5.94 36.61
C LEU A 380 13.51 -5.13 35.74
N ALA A 381 14.21 -4.15 36.33
CA ALA A 381 15.25 -3.37 35.67
C ALA A 381 16.52 -4.21 35.42
N ALA A 382 16.94 -5.03 36.38
CA ALA A 382 18.04 -5.99 36.21
C ALA A 382 17.75 -7.00 35.09
N ALA A 383 16.49 -7.44 34.97
CA ALA A 383 16.01 -8.27 33.87
C ALA A 383 15.76 -7.50 32.56
N ARG A 384 15.90 -6.17 32.57
CA ARG A 384 15.70 -5.26 31.43
C ARG A 384 14.32 -5.30 30.81
N LEU A 385 13.30 -5.54 31.62
CA LEU A 385 11.90 -5.46 31.21
C LEU A 385 11.37 -4.02 31.33
N ILE A 386 11.96 -3.25 32.24
CA ILE A 386 11.70 -1.83 32.44
C ILE A 386 13.03 -1.06 32.46
N THR A 387 12.93 0.25 32.23
CA THR A 387 14.01 1.20 32.49
C THR A 387 13.55 2.15 33.58
N CYS A 388 14.44 2.39 34.53
CA CYS A 388 14.22 3.28 35.67
C CYS A 388 15.13 4.50 35.51
N GLU A 389 14.54 5.69 35.52
CA GLU A 389 15.23 6.98 35.53
C GLU A 389 15.15 7.58 36.96
N ARG A 390 15.66 8.79 37.18
CA ARG A 390 15.70 9.39 38.55
C ARG A 390 14.31 9.56 39.17
N ASP A 391 13.28 9.80 38.35
CA ASP A 391 11.92 10.13 38.77
C ASP A 391 10.83 9.36 38.01
N THR A 392 11.18 8.59 36.98
CA THR A 392 10.21 7.86 36.14
C THR A 392 10.61 6.41 35.87
N VAL A 393 9.60 5.60 35.51
CA VAL A 393 9.73 4.21 35.09
C VAL A 393 9.02 4.03 33.74
N THR A 394 9.61 3.23 32.85
CA THR A 394 9.06 2.90 31.52
C THR A 394 9.29 1.43 31.13
N VAL A 395 8.47 0.89 30.22
CA VAL A 395 8.79 -0.39 29.56
C VAL A 395 10.03 -0.24 28.68
N ALA A 396 10.96 -1.20 28.79
CA ALA A 396 12.23 -1.17 28.07
C ALA A 396 12.05 -1.18 26.54
N HIS A 397 11.08 -1.94 26.01
CA HIS A 397 10.78 -2.00 24.58
C HIS A 397 9.30 -2.30 24.29
N GLU A 398 8.72 -1.72 23.24
CA GLU A 398 7.31 -1.95 22.83
C GLU A 398 7.03 -3.40 22.39
N ALA A 399 8.08 -4.14 22.01
CA ALA A 399 7.99 -5.56 21.67
C ALA A 399 7.51 -6.39 22.87
N LEU A 400 7.78 -5.93 24.10
CA LEU A 400 7.25 -6.58 25.29
C LEU A 400 5.72 -6.48 25.35
N ILE A 401 5.15 -5.34 24.96
CA ILE A 401 3.70 -5.10 24.94
C ILE A 401 3.06 -5.92 23.81
N GLN A 402 3.67 -5.93 22.63
CA GLN A 402 3.14 -6.63 21.45
C GLN A 402 3.27 -8.16 21.53
N ARG A 403 4.34 -8.68 22.14
CA ARG A 403 4.71 -10.11 22.03
C ARG A 403 4.57 -10.90 23.33
N TRP A 404 4.50 -10.28 24.50
CA TRP A 404 4.28 -11.01 25.76
C TRP A 404 2.80 -11.43 25.91
N PRO A 405 2.45 -12.74 25.79
CA PRO A 405 1.05 -13.16 25.73
C PRO A 405 0.28 -12.83 27.01
N ARG A 406 0.95 -12.88 28.17
CA ARG A 406 0.34 -12.59 29.46
C ARG A 406 -0.03 -11.11 29.61
N LEU A 407 0.88 -10.20 29.26
CA LEU A 407 0.60 -8.76 29.26
C LEU A 407 -0.52 -8.39 28.30
N ARG A 408 -0.56 -9.00 27.11
CA ARG A 408 -1.70 -8.83 26.19
C ARG A 408 -3.01 -9.36 26.77
N GLY A 409 -2.97 -10.49 27.48
CA GLY A 409 -4.11 -11.02 28.22
C GLY A 409 -4.63 -10.04 29.27
N TRP A 410 -3.73 -9.44 30.07
CA TRP A 410 -4.09 -8.41 31.06
C TRP A 410 -4.70 -7.18 30.40
N LEU A 411 -4.11 -6.69 29.31
CA LEU A 411 -4.58 -5.51 28.58
C LEU A 411 -5.95 -5.77 27.92
N ALA A 412 -6.17 -6.96 27.35
CA ALA A 412 -7.41 -7.33 26.67
C ALA A 412 -8.59 -7.57 27.64
N ALA A 413 -8.32 -8.12 28.82
CA ALA A 413 -9.36 -8.49 29.78
C ALA A 413 -10.10 -7.29 30.39
N ASP A 414 -9.53 -6.07 30.35
CA ASP A 414 -10.07 -4.94 31.12
C ASP A 414 -9.87 -3.55 30.48
N ARG A 415 -9.88 -3.46 29.15
CA ARG A 415 -9.60 -2.20 28.40
C ARG A 415 -10.47 -1.02 28.83
N GLU A 416 -11.78 -1.23 29.03
CA GLU A 416 -12.70 -0.16 29.44
C GLU A 416 -12.43 0.31 30.87
N ARG A 417 -12.06 -0.61 31.77
CA ARG A 417 -11.75 -0.30 33.17
C ARG A 417 -10.41 0.41 33.31
N LEU A 418 -9.39 0.01 32.55
CA LEU A 418 -8.09 0.69 32.50
C LEU A 418 -8.20 2.13 31.98
N ARG A 419 -9.06 2.36 30.97
CA ARG A 419 -9.36 3.72 30.48
C ARG A 419 -10.09 4.56 31.53
N ALA A 420 -11.06 3.98 32.26
CA ALA A 420 -11.73 4.66 33.35
C ALA A 420 -10.74 5.02 34.47
N HIS A 421 -9.82 4.11 34.81
CA HIS A 421 -8.77 4.32 35.82
C HIS A 421 -7.84 5.45 35.43
N ARG A 422 -7.40 5.51 34.17
CA ARG A 422 -6.57 6.61 33.66
C ARG A 422 -7.24 7.97 33.82
N ARG A 423 -8.53 8.08 33.43
CA ARG A 423 -9.30 9.31 33.61
C ARG A 423 -9.48 9.69 35.09
N LEU A 424 -9.47 8.71 36.00
CA LEU A 424 -9.49 8.96 37.44
C LEU A 424 -8.15 9.54 37.92
N THR A 425 -7.03 8.97 37.48
CA THR A 425 -5.67 9.47 37.80
C THR A 425 -5.50 10.92 37.33
N GLU A 426 -5.89 11.22 36.07
CA GLU A 426 -5.86 12.59 35.51
C GLU A 426 -6.75 13.55 36.30
N ALA A 427 -7.99 13.17 36.61
CA ALA A 427 -8.91 14.01 37.37
C ALA A 427 -8.44 14.26 38.82
N ALA A 428 -7.77 13.29 39.44
CA ALA A 428 -7.17 13.45 40.76
C ALA A 428 -5.97 14.42 40.73
N ALA A 429 -5.12 14.31 39.70
CA ALA A 429 -4.01 15.24 39.49
C ALA A 429 -4.48 16.67 39.22
N ASP A 430 -5.50 16.85 38.36
CA ASP A 430 -6.11 18.16 38.09
C ASP A 430 -6.71 18.77 39.35
N TRP A 431 -7.42 17.95 40.15
CA TRP A 431 -8.00 18.39 41.42
C TRP A 431 -6.94 18.85 42.41
N GLU A 432 -5.81 18.15 42.52
CA GLU A 432 -4.70 18.57 43.39
C GLU A 432 -3.99 19.82 42.86
N HIS A 433 -3.77 19.93 41.54
CA HIS A 433 -3.17 21.11 40.91
C HIS A 433 -4.01 22.38 41.15
N HIS A 434 -5.34 22.26 41.15
CA HIS A 434 -6.27 23.37 41.38
C HIS A 434 -6.64 23.55 42.86
N GLY A 435 -5.77 23.16 43.80
CA GLY A 435 -5.94 23.43 45.23
C GLY A 435 -7.10 22.66 45.88
N ARG A 436 -7.46 21.50 45.32
CA ARG A 436 -8.54 20.62 45.79
C ARG A 436 -9.95 21.23 45.70
N ASP A 437 -10.21 22.05 44.70
CA ASP A 437 -11.54 22.63 44.43
C ASP A 437 -12.62 21.54 44.23
N GLU A 438 -13.73 21.68 44.96
CA GLU A 438 -14.83 20.73 44.89
C GLU A 438 -15.44 20.59 43.48
N ALA A 439 -15.31 21.59 42.60
CA ALA A 439 -15.86 21.60 41.24
C ALA A 439 -15.32 20.45 40.36
N PHE A 440 -14.08 19.98 40.61
CA PHE A 440 -13.42 18.93 39.84
C PHE A 440 -13.77 17.51 40.31
N LEU A 441 -14.46 17.37 41.45
CA LEU A 441 -14.82 16.07 42.02
C LEU A 441 -15.85 15.31 41.17
N TYR A 442 -15.67 13.99 41.07
CA TYR A 442 -16.65 13.10 40.45
C TYR A 442 -17.99 13.11 41.20
N GLN A 443 -19.08 13.07 40.44
CA GLN A 443 -20.47 13.10 40.95
C GLN A 443 -21.34 12.03 40.30
N GLY A 444 -22.34 11.53 41.03
CA GLY A 444 -23.36 10.62 40.53
C GLY A 444 -22.78 9.35 39.90
N LYS A 445 -23.18 9.03 38.67
CA LYS A 445 -22.76 7.80 37.97
C LYS A 445 -21.24 7.65 37.79
N ARG A 446 -20.49 8.76 37.64
CA ARG A 446 -19.03 8.72 37.51
C ARG A 446 -18.34 8.33 38.81
N LEU A 447 -18.94 8.64 39.97
CA LEU A 447 -18.43 8.26 41.28
C LEU A 447 -18.86 6.82 41.64
N ALA A 448 -20.11 6.45 41.31
CA ALA A 448 -20.65 5.11 41.57
C ALA A 448 -19.92 3.98 40.82
N LEU A 449 -19.30 4.30 39.67
CA LEU A 449 -18.48 3.34 38.91
C LEU A 449 -17.28 2.80 39.71
N TRP A 450 -16.89 3.46 40.80
CA TRP A 450 -15.74 3.12 41.65
C TRP A 450 -16.12 2.50 42.99
N ASP A 451 -17.39 2.19 43.22
CA ASP A 451 -17.85 1.64 44.50
C ASP A 451 -17.46 0.15 44.68
N ASP A 452 -17.39 -0.61 43.58
CA ASP A 452 -16.95 -2.02 43.56
C ASP A 452 -15.46 -2.18 43.19
N PHE A 453 -14.70 -1.08 43.07
CA PHE A 453 -13.30 -1.13 42.65
C PHE A 453 -12.37 -1.50 43.82
N PRO A 454 -11.44 -2.47 43.66
CA PRO A 454 -10.55 -2.89 44.74
C PRO A 454 -9.67 -1.75 45.25
N ALA A 455 -9.82 -1.37 46.52
CA ALA A 455 -9.11 -0.23 47.11
C ALA A 455 -7.58 -0.36 47.05
N GLY A 456 -7.05 -1.60 47.05
CA GLY A 456 -5.61 -1.87 46.96
C GLY A 456 -4.98 -1.62 45.59
N ARG A 457 -5.76 -1.31 44.55
CA ARG A 457 -5.25 -0.96 43.21
C ARG A 457 -5.20 0.56 42.94
N LEU A 458 -5.69 1.36 43.89
CA LEU A 458 -5.73 2.83 43.82
C LEU A 458 -4.58 3.44 44.62
N ASN A 459 -3.92 4.45 44.07
CA ASN A 459 -2.91 5.22 44.80
C ASN A 459 -3.57 6.20 45.80
N ASP A 460 -2.77 6.87 46.62
CA ASP A 460 -3.26 7.78 47.66
C ASP A 460 -4.05 8.98 47.11
N SER A 461 -3.60 9.57 46.01
CA SER A 461 -4.25 10.72 45.37
C SER A 461 -5.63 10.33 44.80
N GLU A 462 -5.72 9.19 44.11
CA GLU A 462 -6.98 8.62 43.61
C GLU A 462 -7.97 8.31 44.76
N ARG A 463 -7.47 7.73 45.86
CA ARG A 463 -8.28 7.44 47.06
C ARG A 463 -8.79 8.72 47.74
N ALA A 464 -7.94 9.74 47.84
CA ALA A 464 -8.30 11.03 48.42
C ALA A 464 -9.38 11.75 47.58
N PHE A 465 -9.24 11.74 46.25
CA PHE A 465 -10.18 12.32 45.29
C PHE A 465 -11.57 11.65 45.35
N LEU A 466 -11.64 10.31 45.27
CA LEU A 466 -12.91 9.58 45.38
C LEU A 466 -13.55 9.77 46.77
N GLY A 467 -12.74 9.82 47.82
CA GLY A 467 -13.20 10.10 49.18
C GLY A 467 -13.85 11.48 49.33
N ALA A 468 -13.27 12.50 48.70
CA ALA A 468 -13.83 13.86 48.68
C ALA A 468 -15.17 13.93 47.91
N GLY A 469 -15.26 13.28 46.75
CA GLY A 469 -16.51 13.20 45.97
C GLY A 469 -17.65 12.51 46.75
N ARG A 470 -17.35 11.43 47.47
CA ARG A 470 -18.34 10.71 48.30
C ARG A 470 -18.85 11.54 49.47
N ARG A 471 -17.99 12.34 50.12
CA ARG A 471 -18.40 13.26 51.20
C ARG A 471 -19.37 14.34 50.69
N ARG A 472 -19.12 14.88 49.50
CA ARG A 472 -20.02 15.85 48.84
C ARG A 472 -21.38 15.24 48.51
N GLU A 473 -21.43 14.04 47.95
CA GLU A 473 -22.70 13.41 47.56
C GLU A 473 -23.59 13.05 48.76
N ARG A 474 -22.98 12.64 49.89
CA ARG A 474 -23.70 12.43 51.16
C ARG A 474 -24.33 13.72 51.70
N ARG A 475 -23.69 14.88 51.46
CA ARG A 475 -24.21 16.20 51.83
C ARG A 475 -25.40 16.63 50.97
N VAL A 476 -25.42 16.25 49.69
CA VAL A 476 -26.49 16.58 48.72
C VAL A 476 -27.69 15.63 48.80
N ARG A 477 -27.48 14.35 49.15
CA ARG A 477 -28.55 13.34 49.26
C ARG A 477 -29.52 13.54 50.45
N GLY A 478 -29.18 14.41 51.41
CA GLY A 478 -30.04 14.74 52.56
C GLY A 478 -31.30 15.55 52.23
N LEU A 479 -31.39 16.17 51.04
CA LEU A 479 -32.46 17.11 50.68
C LEU A 479 -33.52 16.57 49.70
N ARG A 480 -33.48 15.29 49.31
CA ARG A 480 -34.41 14.73 48.31
C ARG A 480 -35.02 13.39 48.71
N ARG A 481 -35.63 13.33 49.88
CA ARG A 481 -36.57 12.25 50.25
C ARG A 481 -37.99 12.81 50.35
N THR A 482 -38.65 12.98 49.21
CA THR A 482 -40.11 12.93 49.18
C THR A 482 -40.61 12.59 47.78
N ARG A 483 -41.44 11.55 47.73
CA ARG A 483 -42.42 11.20 46.68
C ARG A 483 -41.96 10.30 45.54
N SER A 484 -41.82 9.04 45.92
CA SER A 484 -42.09 7.84 45.13
C SER A 484 -43.45 7.90 44.42
N ARG A 485 -43.47 8.40 43.18
CA ARG A 485 -44.42 8.04 42.11
C ARG A 485 -43.73 7.79 40.75
N VAL A 486 -42.41 7.89 40.69
CA VAL A 486 -41.59 7.81 39.47
C VAL A 486 -41.19 6.36 39.11
N LEU A 487 -41.27 5.42 40.05
CA LEU A 487 -40.70 4.08 39.88
C LEU A 487 -41.40 3.21 38.80
N ILE A 488 -42.71 3.39 38.59
CA ILE A 488 -43.47 2.63 37.57
C ILE A 488 -43.26 3.22 36.17
N LEU A 489 -43.08 4.55 36.06
CA LEU A 489 -42.74 5.22 34.81
C LEU A 489 -41.30 4.90 34.38
N VAL A 490 -40.38 4.75 35.33
CA VAL A 490 -38.98 4.40 35.09
C VAL A 490 -38.85 2.95 34.60
N LEU A 491 -39.64 2.00 35.12
CA LEU A 491 -39.58 0.60 34.67
C LEU A 491 -40.13 0.42 33.25
N THR A 492 -41.22 1.11 32.90
CA THR A 492 -41.75 1.10 31.52
C THR A 492 -40.82 1.84 30.56
N LEU A 493 -40.24 2.97 30.99
CA LEU A 493 -39.22 3.66 30.22
C LEU A 493 -37.96 2.80 30.03
N LEU A 494 -37.55 2.00 31.02
CA LEU A 494 -36.39 1.10 30.90
C LEU A 494 -36.61 -0.03 29.90
N VAL A 495 -37.81 -0.62 29.83
CA VAL A 495 -38.13 -1.64 28.82
C VAL A 495 -38.18 -1.03 27.42
N VAL A 496 -38.78 0.15 27.26
CA VAL A 496 -38.77 0.87 25.97
C VAL A 496 -37.35 1.30 25.59
N VAL A 497 -36.55 1.78 26.55
CA VAL A 497 -35.15 2.13 26.31
C VAL A 497 -34.33 0.89 25.98
N ALA A 498 -34.53 -0.26 26.64
CA ALA A 498 -33.86 -1.51 26.31
C ALA A 498 -34.27 -2.03 24.92
N ALA A 499 -35.54 -1.92 24.54
CA ALA A 499 -36.00 -2.27 23.20
C ALA A 499 -35.46 -1.30 22.13
N VAL A 500 -35.41 0.00 22.44
CA VAL A 500 -34.81 1.03 21.57
C VAL A 500 -33.30 0.85 21.47
N GLN A 501 -32.61 0.49 22.55
CA GLN A 501 -31.19 0.18 22.55
C GLN A 501 -30.89 -1.14 21.84
N GLY A 502 -31.74 -2.16 21.98
CA GLY A 502 -31.65 -3.40 21.22
C GLY A 502 -31.85 -3.18 19.73
N ARG A 503 -32.83 -2.34 19.34
CA ARG A 503 -33.02 -1.92 17.94
C ARG A 503 -31.85 -1.06 17.43
N ARG A 504 -31.31 -0.15 18.25
CA ARG A 504 -30.12 0.64 17.90
C ARG A 504 -28.86 -0.22 17.79
N ALA A 505 -28.71 -1.25 18.61
CA ALA A 505 -27.61 -2.20 18.55
C ALA A 505 -27.74 -3.14 17.33
N ALA A 506 -28.97 -3.56 16.98
CA ALA A 506 -29.23 -4.29 15.74
C ALA A 506 -28.92 -3.44 14.50
N ALA A 507 -29.44 -2.21 14.43
CA ALA A 507 -29.14 -1.27 13.34
C ALA A 507 -27.64 -0.92 13.29
N GLY A 508 -26.98 -0.78 14.44
CA GLY A 508 -25.53 -0.56 14.51
C GLY A 508 -24.72 -1.75 13.98
N ARG A 509 -25.18 -2.99 14.22
CA ARG A 509 -24.56 -4.20 13.65
C ARG A 509 -24.71 -4.25 12.14
N GLU A 510 -25.90 -4.00 11.59
CA GLU A 510 -26.12 -3.97 10.14
C GLU A 510 -25.23 -2.94 9.45
N VAL A 511 -25.10 -1.73 10.01
CA VAL A 511 -24.19 -0.69 9.50
C VAL A 511 -22.73 -1.12 9.58
N ALA A 512 -22.30 -1.75 10.67
CA ALA A 512 -20.94 -2.24 10.84
C ALA A 512 -20.61 -3.35 9.83
N THR A 513 -21.51 -4.33 9.65
CA THR A 513 -21.36 -5.41 8.66
C THR A 513 -21.33 -4.85 7.24
N ALA A 514 -22.21 -3.90 6.90
CA ALA A 514 -22.20 -3.25 5.58
C ALA A 514 -20.88 -2.50 5.33
N ASN A 515 -20.34 -1.78 6.31
CA ASN A 515 -19.07 -1.09 6.18
C ASN A 515 -17.87 -2.05 6.08
N ALA A 516 -17.90 -3.19 6.79
CA ALA A 516 -16.87 -4.22 6.70
C ALA A 516 -16.86 -4.86 5.30
N LEU A 517 -18.03 -5.27 4.79
CA LEU A 517 -18.17 -5.80 3.44
C LEU A 517 -17.77 -4.78 2.37
N ALA A 518 -18.08 -3.50 2.57
CA ALA A 518 -17.66 -2.42 1.67
C ALA A 518 -16.15 -2.13 1.71
N ALA A 519 -15.48 -2.39 2.84
CA ALA A 519 -14.03 -2.31 2.94
C ALA A 519 -13.37 -3.47 2.19
N GLU A 520 -13.84 -4.69 2.43
CA GLU A 520 -13.36 -5.88 1.72
C GLU A 520 -13.60 -5.76 0.21
N ALA A 521 -14.79 -5.30 -0.21
CA ALA A 521 -15.08 -5.07 -1.62
C ALA A 521 -14.06 -4.14 -2.27
N ARG A 522 -13.59 -3.10 -1.57
CA ARG A 522 -12.59 -2.15 -2.09
C ARG A 522 -11.19 -2.77 -2.20
N GLU A 523 -10.83 -3.65 -1.26
CA GLU A 523 -9.56 -4.38 -1.31
C GLU A 523 -9.53 -5.37 -2.50
N GLN A 524 -10.68 -5.97 -2.81
CA GLN A 524 -10.81 -6.91 -3.91
C GLN A 524 -10.96 -6.24 -5.28
N LEU A 525 -11.09 -4.91 -5.40
CA LEU A 525 -11.33 -4.23 -6.69
C LEU A 525 -10.24 -4.53 -7.73
N ASP A 526 -8.98 -4.47 -7.32
CA ASP A 526 -7.84 -4.68 -8.23
C ASP A 526 -7.49 -6.17 -8.38
N LEU A 527 -7.82 -7.00 -7.38
CA LEU A 527 -7.46 -8.41 -7.30
C LEU A 527 -8.50 -9.32 -7.95
N LYS A 528 -9.76 -9.18 -7.53
CA LYS A 528 -10.91 -10.00 -7.91
C LYS A 528 -12.15 -9.11 -8.12
N PRO A 529 -12.25 -8.38 -9.25
CA PRO A 529 -13.35 -7.46 -9.53
C PRO A 529 -14.74 -8.09 -9.38
N ASP A 530 -14.87 -9.38 -9.74
CA ASP A 530 -16.12 -10.12 -9.63
C ASP A 530 -16.55 -10.34 -8.17
N LEU A 531 -15.60 -10.67 -7.29
CA LEU A 531 -15.84 -10.81 -5.85
C LEU A 531 -16.12 -9.44 -5.21
N ALA A 532 -15.38 -8.40 -5.62
CA ALA A 532 -15.63 -7.02 -5.20
C ALA A 532 -17.08 -6.60 -5.49
N LEU A 533 -17.60 -6.92 -6.68
CA LEU A 533 -18.98 -6.64 -7.06
C LEU A 533 -19.98 -7.42 -6.18
N LEU A 534 -19.73 -8.71 -5.91
CA LEU A 534 -20.56 -9.53 -5.03
C LEU A 534 -20.62 -8.97 -3.60
N LEU A 535 -19.46 -8.64 -3.03
CA LEU A 535 -19.34 -8.07 -1.69
C LEU A 535 -20.00 -6.70 -1.61
N ALA A 536 -19.81 -5.84 -2.61
CA ALA A 536 -20.41 -4.53 -2.64
C ALA A 536 -21.95 -4.59 -2.75
N ARG A 537 -22.48 -5.49 -3.58
CA ARG A 537 -23.92 -5.76 -3.64
C ARG A 537 -24.46 -6.30 -2.32
N ARG A 538 -23.71 -7.19 -1.67
CA ARG A 538 -24.11 -7.70 -0.35
C ARG A 538 -24.10 -6.60 0.69
N ALA A 539 -23.11 -5.71 0.68
CA ALA A 539 -23.03 -4.56 1.57
C ALA A 539 -24.27 -3.65 1.44
N THR A 540 -24.67 -3.29 0.21
CA THR A 540 -25.88 -2.47 -0.01
C THR A 540 -27.16 -3.19 0.39
N ALA A 541 -27.25 -4.50 0.15
CA ALA A 541 -28.39 -5.31 0.55
C ALA A 541 -28.52 -5.47 2.08
N VAL A 542 -27.41 -5.44 2.83
CA VAL A 542 -27.41 -5.45 4.31
C VAL A 542 -27.85 -4.09 4.84
N HIS A 543 -27.16 -3.02 4.45
CA HIS A 543 -27.53 -1.65 4.78
C HIS A 543 -26.85 -0.68 3.82
N THR A 544 -27.60 0.22 3.19
CA THR A 544 -27.04 1.25 2.31
C THR A 544 -26.31 2.32 3.11
N THR A 545 -25.01 2.14 3.32
CA THR A 545 -24.11 3.17 3.85
C THR A 545 -23.39 3.91 2.72
N PRO A 546 -22.85 5.11 2.94
CA PRO A 546 -22.04 5.80 1.94
C PRO A 546 -20.85 4.98 1.44
N ALA A 547 -20.23 4.20 2.33
CA ALA A 547 -19.14 3.29 1.98
C ALA A 547 -19.61 2.14 1.09
N ALA A 548 -20.75 1.51 1.42
CA ALA A 548 -21.34 0.45 0.61
C ALA A 548 -21.76 0.96 -0.77
N GLU A 549 -22.37 2.14 -0.85
CA GLU A 549 -22.74 2.75 -2.12
C GLU A 549 -21.52 3.13 -2.97
N ALA A 550 -20.46 3.66 -2.36
CA ALA A 550 -19.20 3.96 -3.05
C ALA A 550 -18.55 2.69 -3.62
N ALA A 551 -18.48 1.63 -2.80
CA ALA A 551 -17.93 0.34 -3.21
C ALA A 551 -18.74 -0.26 -4.37
N LEU A 552 -20.08 -0.21 -4.32
CA LEU A 552 -20.92 -0.73 -5.41
C LEU A 552 -20.70 0.02 -6.72
N ARG A 553 -20.60 1.35 -6.65
CA ARG A 553 -20.36 2.18 -7.84
C ARG A 553 -19.00 1.91 -8.45
N GLN A 554 -17.96 1.84 -7.61
CA GLN A 554 -16.62 1.51 -8.08
C GLN A 554 -16.58 0.10 -8.69
N ALA A 555 -17.19 -0.88 -8.03
CA ALA A 555 -17.25 -2.25 -8.53
C ALA A 555 -18.03 -2.36 -9.86
N VAL A 556 -19.12 -1.60 -10.04
CA VAL A 556 -19.84 -1.54 -11.33
C VAL A 556 -18.98 -0.87 -12.41
N VAL A 557 -18.23 0.16 -12.06
CA VAL A 557 -17.26 0.79 -12.97
C VAL A 557 -16.15 -0.17 -13.32
N ASP A 558 -15.68 -1.04 -12.43
CA ASP A 558 -14.51 -1.90 -12.64
C ASP A 558 -14.88 -3.32 -13.09
N ALA A 559 -16.16 -3.71 -13.00
CA ALA A 559 -16.68 -4.94 -13.57
C ALA A 559 -16.55 -4.93 -15.10
N ARG A 560 -15.51 -5.60 -15.60
CA ARG A 560 -15.18 -5.70 -17.04
C ARG A 560 -15.58 -7.04 -17.64
N VAL A 561 -15.73 -8.08 -16.82
CA VAL A 561 -16.19 -9.39 -17.28
C VAL A 561 -17.68 -9.28 -17.60
N ARG A 562 -18.04 -9.58 -18.86
CA ARG A 562 -19.43 -9.69 -19.30
C ARG A 562 -20.00 -11.08 -19.08
N SER A 563 -19.16 -12.11 -19.18
CA SER A 563 -19.56 -13.50 -19.02
C SER A 563 -18.35 -14.40 -18.75
N VAL A 564 -18.55 -15.37 -17.86
CA VAL A 564 -17.65 -16.51 -17.64
C VAL A 564 -18.33 -17.74 -18.20
N LEU A 565 -17.64 -18.42 -19.12
CA LEU A 565 -18.13 -19.62 -19.76
C LEU A 565 -17.43 -20.85 -19.16
N GLY A 566 -18.23 -21.70 -18.52
CA GLY A 566 -17.82 -23.07 -18.20
C GLY A 566 -17.76 -23.87 -19.49
N THR A 567 -16.55 -24.03 -20.03
CA THR A 567 -16.38 -24.62 -21.36
C THR A 567 -16.55 -26.15 -21.37
N GLY A 568 -16.39 -26.78 -20.20
CA GLY A 568 -16.32 -28.23 -20.05
C GLY A 568 -14.92 -28.81 -20.32
N HIS A 569 -13.94 -27.98 -20.70
CA HIS A 569 -12.52 -28.34 -20.66
C HIS A 569 -12.00 -28.21 -19.22
N ASN A 570 -10.95 -28.96 -18.85
CA ASN A 570 -10.24 -28.64 -17.60
C ASN A 570 -9.30 -27.45 -17.80
N GLN A 571 -8.77 -27.28 -19.01
CA GLN A 571 -7.89 -26.18 -19.41
C GLN A 571 -8.27 -25.68 -20.80
N VAL A 572 -8.41 -24.36 -20.98
CA VAL A 572 -8.76 -23.76 -22.28
C VAL A 572 -7.52 -23.14 -22.91
N PHE A 573 -6.91 -23.86 -23.85
CA PHE A 573 -5.68 -23.42 -24.51
C PHE A 573 -5.90 -22.40 -25.62
N GLY A 574 -7.02 -22.49 -26.34
CA GLY A 574 -7.26 -21.71 -27.54
C GLY A 574 -8.66 -21.15 -27.65
N VAL A 575 -8.78 -19.91 -28.15
CA VAL A 575 -10.06 -19.26 -28.48
C VAL A 575 -10.01 -18.56 -29.82
N ALA A 576 -11.11 -18.59 -30.58
CA ALA A 576 -11.22 -17.86 -31.85
C ALA A 576 -12.66 -17.44 -32.17
N TYR A 577 -12.83 -16.26 -32.77
CA TYR A 577 -14.12 -15.81 -33.31
C TYR A 577 -14.25 -16.12 -34.79
N ALA A 578 -15.46 -16.49 -35.20
CA ALA A 578 -15.82 -16.47 -36.61
C ALA A 578 -15.95 -15.01 -37.11
N PRO A 579 -15.69 -14.73 -38.40
CA PRO A 579 -15.71 -13.37 -38.97
C PRO A 579 -16.99 -12.57 -38.71
N GLY A 580 -18.14 -13.26 -38.60
CA GLY A 580 -19.43 -12.62 -38.30
C GLY A 580 -19.69 -12.29 -36.83
N GLY A 581 -18.80 -12.67 -35.90
CA GLY A 581 -18.93 -12.42 -34.46
C GLY A 581 -20.04 -13.20 -33.74
N ARG A 582 -20.87 -13.94 -34.48
CA ARG A 582 -22.01 -14.73 -33.97
C ARG A 582 -21.64 -16.14 -33.51
N THR A 583 -20.39 -16.52 -33.68
CA THR A 583 -19.88 -17.86 -33.36
C THR A 583 -18.44 -17.74 -32.90
N PHE A 584 -18.05 -18.53 -31.90
CA PHE A 584 -16.66 -18.67 -31.47
C PHE A 584 -16.34 -20.14 -31.15
N ALA A 585 -15.06 -20.46 -31.10
CA ALA A 585 -14.56 -21.78 -30.76
C ALA A 585 -13.65 -21.72 -29.53
N THR A 586 -13.66 -22.79 -28.74
CA THR A 586 -12.73 -23.05 -27.64
C THR A 586 -12.07 -24.41 -27.84
N SER A 587 -10.79 -24.55 -27.47
CA SER A 587 -10.07 -25.83 -27.47
C SER A 587 -9.36 -26.05 -26.14
N GLY A 588 -9.09 -27.31 -25.79
CA GLY A 588 -8.54 -27.65 -24.48
C GLY A 588 -7.80 -28.98 -24.42
N ASP A 589 -7.61 -29.47 -23.20
CA ASP A 589 -6.84 -30.67 -22.84
C ASP A 589 -7.51 -31.99 -23.20
N ASP A 590 -8.81 -31.97 -23.44
CA ASP A 590 -9.66 -33.14 -23.67
C ASP A 590 -9.75 -33.59 -25.15
N GLY A 591 -8.92 -33.05 -26.04
CA GLY A 591 -8.94 -33.41 -27.47
C GLY A 591 -10.10 -32.82 -28.28
N ALA A 592 -10.97 -32.03 -27.64
CA ALA A 592 -12.15 -31.46 -28.28
C ALA A 592 -11.94 -30.00 -28.69
N VAL A 593 -12.67 -29.60 -29.74
CA VAL A 593 -12.92 -28.20 -30.08
C VAL A 593 -14.43 -27.96 -29.93
N ARG A 594 -14.83 -27.00 -29.13
CA ARG A 594 -16.24 -26.67 -28.87
C ARG A 594 -16.61 -25.38 -29.57
N VAL A 595 -17.66 -25.43 -30.40
CA VAL A 595 -18.16 -24.28 -31.16
C VAL A 595 -19.45 -23.76 -30.54
N TRP A 596 -19.46 -22.48 -30.19
CA TRP A 596 -20.51 -21.80 -29.44
C TRP A 596 -21.22 -20.78 -30.32
N GLN A 597 -22.55 -20.69 -30.19
CA GLN A 597 -23.34 -19.64 -30.83
C GLN A 597 -23.50 -18.46 -29.88
N THR A 598 -23.35 -17.24 -30.38
CA THR A 598 -23.59 -16.01 -29.60
C THR A 598 -24.89 -15.33 -30.00
N GLY A 599 -25.56 -14.78 -28.99
CA GLY A 599 -26.80 -14.02 -29.13
C GLY A 599 -26.53 -12.60 -29.62
N ALA A 600 -27.60 -11.81 -29.77
CA ALA A 600 -27.50 -10.40 -30.14
C ALA A 600 -26.79 -9.54 -29.06
N ASP A 601 -26.70 -10.07 -27.84
CA ASP A 601 -26.00 -9.48 -26.69
C ASP A 601 -24.49 -9.75 -26.66
N GLY A 602 -23.99 -10.56 -27.60
CA GLY A 602 -22.58 -11.00 -27.68
C GLY A 602 -22.25 -12.19 -26.77
N LEU A 603 -23.24 -12.75 -26.07
CA LEU A 603 -23.05 -13.80 -25.07
C LEU A 603 -23.35 -15.20 -25.65
N PRO A 604 -22.75 -16.27 -25.14
CA PRO A 604 -23.02 -17.64 -25.61
C PRO A 604 -24.45 -18.11 -25.27
N HIS A 605 -25.13 -18.74 -26.22
CA HIS A 605 -26.47 -19.34 -26.03
C HIS A 605 -26.47 -20.82 -26.43
N GLY A 606 -27.02 -21.67 -25.55
CA GLY A 606 -27.19 -23.10 -25.80
C GLY A 606 -25.94 -23.95 -25.57
N ALA A 607 -26.07 -25.26 -25.84
CA ALA A 607 -24.95 -26.20 -25.75
C ALA A 607 -24.01 -26.07 -26.96
N PRO A 608 -22.69 -26.23 -26.78
CA PRO A 608 -21.74 -26.15 -27.87
C PRO A 608 -21.85 -27.35 -28.80
N THR A 609 -21.48 -27.15 -30.07
CA THR A 609 -21.19 -28.25 -30.97
C THR A 609 -19.79 -28.77 -30.66
N VAL A 610 -19.66 -30.04 -30.30
CA VAL A 610 -18.37 -30.67 -29.98
C VAL A 610 -17.78 -31.28 -31.25
N LEU A 611 -16.60 -30.82 -31.63
CA LEU A 611 -15.81 -31.34 -32.74
C LEU A 611 -14.64 -32.15 -32.17
N THR A 612 -14.49 -33.37 -32.64
CA THR A 612 -13.41 -34.29 -32.25
C THR A 612 -12.48 -34.55 -33.43
N GLY A 613 -11.28 -35.05 -33.14
CA GLY A 613 -10.27 -35.35 -34.16
C GLY A 613 -8.84 -35.39 -33.65
N HIS A 614 -8.60 -34.98 -32.41
CA HIS A 614 -7.29 -34.96 -31.78
C HIS A 614 -7.19 -35.94 -30.60
N ASP A 615 -5.98 -36.40 -30.33
CA ASP A 615 -5.63 -37.23 -29.16
C ASP A 615 -4.75 -36.41 -28.19
N GLY A 616 -5.35 -35.89 -27.12
CA GLY A 616 -4.71 -35.00 -26.15
C GLY A 616 -4.94 -33.50 -26.41
N GLU A 617 -4.01 -32.66 -25.98
CA GLU A 617 -4.17 -31.20 -25.98
C GLU A 617 -4.34 -30.58 -27.38
N VAL A 618 -5.31 -29.66 -27.51
CA VAL A 618 -5.58 -28.88 -28.72
C VAL A 618 -5.41 -27.39 -28.43
N TRP A 619 -4.50 -26.72 -29.14
CA TRP A 619 -4.02 -25.39 -28.76
C TRP A 619 -4.54 -24.23 -29.60
N SER A 620 -4.56 -24.33 -30.93
CA SER A 620 -4.82 -23.17 -31.80
C SER A 620 -6.02 -23.39 -32.73
N PRO A 621 -7.25 -23.10 -32.30
CA PRO A 621 -8.42 -23.09 -33.19
C PRO A 621 -8.44 -21.79 -34.01
N GLN A 622 -8.71 -21.86 -35.32
CA GLN A 622 -8.82 -20.70 -36.20
C GLN A 622 -9.93 -20.87 -37.24
N PHE A 623 -10.78 -19.85 -37.39
CA PHE A 623 -11.75 -19.80 -38.48
C PHE A 623 -11.10 -19.24 -39.74
N SER A 624 -11.52 -19.74 -40.91
CA SER A 624 -11.17 -19.10 -42.17
C SER A 624 -11.90 -17.75 -42.31
N PRO A 625 -11.30 -16.73 -42.97
CA PRO A 625 -11.91 -15.40 -43.15
C PRO A 625 -13.30 -15.38 -43.82
N ASP A 626 -13.64 -16.40 -44.61
CA ASP A 626 -14.96 -16.60 -45.22
C ASP A 626 -15.96 -17.39 -44.33
N GLY A 627 -15.52 -17.79 -43.13
CA GLY A 627 -16.29 -18.54 -42.14
C GLY A 627 -16.64 -19.98 -42.57
N ARG A 628 -16.01 -20.51 -43.62
CA ARG A 628 -16.31 -21.84 -44.13
C ARG A 628 -15.62 -22.95 -43.35
N PHE A 629 -14.35 -22.75 -43.01
CA PHE A 629 -13.51 -23.74 -42.36
C PHE A 629 -13.18 -23.33 -40.93
N LEU A 630 -13.02 -24.33 -40.07
CA LEU A 630 -12.35 -24.22 -38.77
C LEU A 630 -11.15 -25.16 -38.83
N ALA A 631 -9.97 -24.70 -38.46
CA ALA A 631 -8.79 -25.53 -38.30
C ALA A 631 -8.36 -25.54 -36.83
N ALA A 632 -7.80 -26.65 -36.36
CA ALA A 632 -7.13 -26.72 -35.07
C ALA A 632 -5.89 -27.62 -35.13
N CYS A 633 -4.96 -27.43 -34.20
CA CYS A 633 -3.75 -28.22 -34.07
C CYS A 633 -3.45 -28.54 -32.60
N GLY A 634 -2.64 -29.57 -32.37
CA GLY A 634 -2.41 -30.07 -31.02
C GLY A 634 -1.10 -30.83 -30.79
N ILE A 635 -1.02 -31.40 -29.59
CA ILE A 635 0.14 -32.14 -29.08
C ILE A 635 0.42 -33.43 -29.87
N ASP A 636 -0.61 -33.99 -30.50
CA ASP A 636 -0.55 -35.16 -31.37
C ASP A 636 0.17 -34.92 -32.71
N GLY A 637 0.53 -33.66 -32.99
CA GLY A 637 1.19 -33.25 -34.24
C GLY A 637 0.23 -33.19 -35.44
N LEU A 638 -1.07 -33.30 -35.21
CA LEU A 638 -2.09 -33.25 -36.25
C LEU A 638 -2.61 -31.84 -36.44
N ILE A 639 -3.12 -31.58 -37.64
CA ILE A 639 -3.93 -30.41 -37.94
C ILE A 639 -5.25 -30.93 -38.48
N THR A 640 -6.36 -30.61 -37.82
CA THR A 640 -7.70 -31.03 -38.26
C THR A 640 -8.45 -29.84 -38.82
N VAL A 641 -9.08 -30.01 -39.99
CA VAL A 641 -9.89 -28.98 -40.67
C VAL A 641 -11.32 -29.48 -40.85
N TRP A 642 -12.29 -28.74 -40.30
CA TRP A 642 -13.72 -28.99 -40.41
C TRP A 642 -14.35 -28.02 -41.43
N ASP A 643 -15.17 -28.54 -42.35
CA ASP A 643 -16.02 -27.72 -43.24
C ASP A 643 -17.38 -27.51 -42.57
N LEU A 644 -17.61 -26.31 -42.05
CA LEU A 644 -18.77 -25.96 -41.24
C LEU A 644 -20.05 -25.82 -42.08
N ARG A 645 -19.95 -25.72 -43.41
CA ARG A 645 -21.12 -25.61 -44.31
C ARG A 645 -21.53 -26.96 -44.88
N ALA A 646 -20.55 -27.80 -45.20
CA ALA A 646 -20.80 -29.07 -45.88
C ALA A 646 -21.24 -30.19 -44.92
N GLY A 647 -21.01 -30.05 -43.61
CA GLY A 647 -21.22 -31.14 -42.64
C GLY A 647 -20.41 -32.41 -42.95
N GLY A 648 -19.37 -32.26 -43.78
CA GLY A 648 -18.51 -33.35 -44.23
C GLY A 648 -17.53 -33.81 -43.16
N PRO A 649 -16.90 -34.98 -43.32
CA PRO A 649 -15.94 -35.50 -42.35
C PRO A 649 -14.76 -34.55 -42.16
N ALA A 650 -14.26 -34.47 -40.93
CA ALA A 650 -13.07 -33.71 -40.58
C ALA A 650 -11.87 -34.20 -41.40
N ARG A 651 -11.04 -33.28 -41.89
CA ARG A 651 -9.84 -33.59 -42.68
C ARG A 651 -8.61 -33.46 -41.80
N VAL A 652 -7.82 -34.52 -41.71
CA VAL A 652 -6.57 -34.54 -40.94
C VAL A 652 -5.40 -34.30 -41.88
N LEU A 653 -4.67 -33.21 -41.70
CA LEU A 653 -3.45 -32.88 -42.42
C LEU A 653 -2.25 -33.43 -41.65
N ARG A 654 -1.48 -34.32 -42.29
CA ARG A 654 -0.32 -34.99 -41.68
C ARG A 654 0.96 -34.51 -42.33
N GLY A 655 1.96 -34.17 -41.52
CA GLY A 655 3.29 -33.86 -42.05
C GLY A 655 4.34 -33.41 -41.05
N HIS A 656 3.95 -32.72 -39.96
CA HIS A 656 4.92 -32.34 -38.92
C HIS A 656 5.47 -33.56 -38.18
N ALA A 657 6.75 -33.51 -37.81
CA ALA A 657 7.44 -34.60 -37.08
C ALA A 657 7.30 -34.49 -35.54
N GLY A 658 6.49 -33.56 -35.05
CA GLY A 658 6.28 -33.29 -33.63
C GLY A 658 5.03 -32.43 -33.43
N LYS A 659 4.93 -31.84 -32.23
CA LYS A 659 3.79 -31.01 -31.81
C LYS A 659 3.57 -29.83 -32.76
N VAL A 660 2.31 -29.44 -32.98
CA VAL A 660 1.96 -28.29 -33.81
C VAL A 660 1.33 -27.22 -32.94
N TRP A 661 2.02 -26.08 -32.80
CA TRP A 661 1.69 -25.03 -31.85
C TRP A 661 0.61 -24.07 -32.35
N ASN A 662 0.65 -23.72 -33.64
CA ASN A 662 -0.23 -22.69 -34.19
C ASN A 662 -0.58 -22.94 -35.65
N VAL A 663 -1.75 -22.45 -36.06
CA VAL A 663 -2.23 -22.45 -37.45
C VAL A 663 -2.78 -21.08 -37.81
N GLY A 664 -2.69 -20.70 -39.10
CA GLY A 664 -3.20 -19.40 -39.57
C GLY A 664 -3.66 -19.46 -41.03
N PHE A 665 -4.88 -18.99 -41.29
CA PHE A 665 -5.43 -18.91 -42.65
C PHE A 665 -4.91 -17.68 -43.40
N SER A 666 -4.76 -17.81 -44.72
CA SER A 666 -4.58 -16.66 -45.60
C SER A 666 -5.88 -15.84 -45.69
N PRO A 667 -5.80 -14.51 -45.94
CA PRO A 667 -6.98 -13.64 -46.03
C PRO A 667 -8.01 -14.07 -47.10
N ASP A 668 -7.57 -14.79 -48.13
CA ASP A 668 -8.42 -15.33 -49.19
C ASP A 668 -9.00 -16.73 -48.90
N SER A 669 -8.77 -17.26 -47.69
CA SER A 669 -9.15 -18.62 -47.24
C SER A 669 -8.58 -19.79 -48.06
N ARG A 670 -7.67 -19.55 -49.01
CA ARG A 670 -7.16 -20.60 -49.92
C ARG A 670 -5.93 -21.33 -49.39
N ARG A 671 -5.29 -20.81 -48.34
CA ARG A 671 -4.11 -21.40 -47.73
C ARG A 671 -4.24 -21.44 -46.22
N LEU A 672 -3.61 -22.44 -45.63
CA LEU A 672 -3.41 -22.56 -44.19
C LEU A 672 -1.90 -22.70 -43.95
N ALA A 673 -1.35 -21.96 -43.01
CA ALA A 673 0.00 -22.16 -42.51
C ALA A 673 -0.04 -22.84 -41.15
N SER A 674 0.96 -23.65 -40.82
CA SER A 674 1.12 -24.27 -39.51
C SER A 674 2.57 -24.22 -39.04
N ALA A 675 2.77 -23.96 -37.74
CA ALA A 675 4.08 -23.92 -37.08
C ALA A 675 4.24 -25.10 -36.13
N GLY A 676 5.39 -25.79 -36.19
CA GLY A 676 5.63 -27.00 -35.41
C GLY A 676 6.98 -27.05 -34.70
N ASP A 677 7.06 -27.96 -33.74
CA ASP A 677 8.26 -28.25 -32.93
C ASP A 677 9.42 -28.80 -33.78
N ASP A 678 9.13 -29.23 -35.01
CA ASP A 678 10.13 -29.70 -35.99
C ASP A 678 10.90 -28.56 -36.70
N GLY A 679 10.71 -27.31 -36.28
CA GLY A 679 11.40 -26.12 -36.83
C GLY A 679 10.94 -25.76 -38.23
N THR A 680 9.74 -26.18 -38.63
CA THR A 680 9.17 -25.91 -39.94
C THR A 680 7.87 -25.13 -39.86
N VAL A 681 7.65 -24.27 -40.87
CA VAL A 681 6.34 -23.72 -41.19
C VAL A 681 5.83 -24.41 -42.45
N ARG A 682 4.67 -25.04 -42.39
CA ARG A 682 4.08 -25.77 -43.52
C ARG A 682 2.88 -25.04 -44.09
N LEU A 683 2.76 -25.07 -45.41
CA LEU A 683 1.66 -24.46 -46.15
C LEU A 683 0.76 -25.56 -46.70
N TRP A 684 -0.54 -25.36 -46.58
CA TRP A 684 -1.58 -26.33 -46.94
C TRP A 684 -2.67 -25.69 -47.78
N ASP A 685 -3.31 -26.50 -48.61
CA ASP A 685 -4.59 -26.18 -49.24
C ASP A 685 -5.70 -26.78 -48.36
N PRO A 686 -6.46 -25.96 -47.61
CA PRO A 686 -7.45 -26.46 -46.65
C PRO A 686 -8.64 -27.15 -47.33
N ALA A 687 -8.94 -26.81 -48.59
CA ALA A 687 -10.04 -27.40 -49.34
C ALA A 687 -9.66 -28.75 -49.96
N ALA A 688 -8.41 -28.90 -50.40
CA ALA A 688 -7.92 -30.16 -50.99
C ALA A 688 -7.24 -31.10 -49.97
N GLY A 689 -6.81 -30.59 -48.81
CA GLY A 689 -6.10 -31.35 -47.79
C GLY A 689 -4.67 -31.74 -48.16
N ARG A 690 -4.06 -31.04 -49.14
CA ARG A 690 -2.71 -31.33 -49.65
C ARG A 690 -1.69 -30.31 -49.15
N ALA A 691 -0.47 -30.77 -48.92
CA ALA A 691 0.67 -29.88 -48.67
C ALA A 691 0.97 -29.05 -49.93
N ALA A 692 1.11 -27.74 -49.73
CA ALA A 692 1.45 -26.76 -50.76
C ALA A 692 2.93 -26.34 -50.71
N GLY A 693 3.59 -26.46 -49.54
CA GLY A 693 5.01 -26.15 -49.38
C GLY A 693 5.50 -26.32 -47.95
N VAL A 694 6.83 -26.35 -47.77
CA VAL A 694 7.49 -26.39 -46.45
C VAL A 694 8.57 -25.32 -46.42
N LEU A 695 8.50 -24.44 -45.43
CA LEU A 695 9.52 -23.43 -45.12
C LEU A 695 10.36 -23.96 -43.96
N ARG A 696 11.64 -24.22 -44.23
CA ARG A 696 12.60 -24.58 -43.18
C ARG A 696 13.18 -23.29 -42.61
N VAL A 697 12.93 -23.08 -41.32
CA VAL A 697 13.19 -21.79 -40.67
C VAL A 697 14.45 -21.85 -39.79
N GLY A 698 14.66 -22.96 -39.09
CA GLY A 698 15.82 -23.18 -38.23
C GLY A 698 15.85 -24.58 -37.60
N THR A 699 16.65 -24.74 -36.55
CA THR A 699 16.76 -25.97 -35.72
C THR A 699 15.96 -25.89 -34.41
N VAL A 700 15.27 -24.77 -34.19
CA VAL A 700 14.53 -24.47 -32.95
C VAL A 700 13.03 -24.47 -33.25
N ARG A 701 12.20 -24.71 -32.23
CA ARG A 701 10.74 -24.80 -32.35
C ARG A 701 10.13 -23.49 -32.85
N GLU A 702 9.14 -23.59 -33.74
CA GLU A 702 8.33 -22.46 -34.21
C GLU A 702 6.99 -22.47 -33.45
N LEU A 703 6.60 -21.30 -32.93
CA LEU A 703 5.52 -21.17 -31.94
C LEU A 703 4.29 -20.43 -32.47
N GLY A 704 4.49 -19.34 -33.22
CA GLY A 704 3.41 -18.53 -33.80
C GLY A 704 3.49 -18.44 -35.33
N VAL A 705 2.34 -18.32 -36.00
CA VAL A 705 2.26 -18.10 -37.46
C VAL A 705 1.09 -17.19 -37.83
N ALA A 706 1.31 -16.20 -38.69
CA ALA A 706 0.26 -15.27 -39.11
C ALA A 706 0.47 -14.75 -40.53
N TYR A 707 -0.61 -14.68 -41.32
CA TYR A 707 -0.59 -13.94 -42.60
C TYR A 707 -0.91 -12.46 -42.37
N SER A 708 -0.30 -11.58 -43.16
CA SER A 708 -0.71 -10.17 -43.17
C SER A 708 -2.12 -10.02 -43.80
N PRO A 709 -2.93 -9.04 -43.35
CA PRO A 709 -4.29 -8.84 -43.87
C PRO A 709 -4.37 -8.57 -45.38
N ASP A 710 -3.31 -8.00 -45.97
CA ASP A 710 -3.19 -7.77 -47.41
C ASP A 710 -2.80 -9.04 -48.21
N GLY A 711 -2.53 -10.15 -47.52
CA GLY A 711 -2.16 -11.44 -48.10
C GLY A 711 -0.76 -11.44 -48.75
N ARG A 712 0.09 -10.45 -48.48
CA ARG A 712 1.42 -10.32 -49.09
C ARG A 712 2.53 -10.96 -48.28
N ARG A 713 2.37 -11.06 -46.96
CA ARG A 713 3.41 -11.53 -46.04
C ARG A 713 2.92 -12.69 -45.18
N LEU A 714 3.86 -13.54 -44.78
CA LEU A 714 3.70 -14.59 -43.78
C LEU A 714 4.74 -14.34 -42.70
N ALA A 715 4.32 -14.30 -41.44
CA ALA A 715 5.17 -14.18 -40.28
C ALA A 715 5.21 -15.50 -39.51
N ALA A 716 6.36 -15.83 -38.95
CA ALA A 716 6.50 -16.89 -37.96
C ALA A 716 7.43 -16.46 -36.83
N SER A 717 7.14 -16.90 -35.62
CA SER A 717 7.95 -16.65 -34.43
C SER A 717 8.58 -17.92 -33.90
N ASP A 718 9.81 -17.80 -33.39
CA ASP A 718 10.58 -18.92 -32.89
C ASP A 718 10.86 -18.86 -31.38
N GLY A 719 11.39 -19.97 -30.87
CA GLY A 719 11.89 -20.08 -29.50
C GLY A 719 13.17 -19.29 -29.19
N ASP A 720 13.85 -18.73 -30.19
CA ASP A 720 15.11 -17.97 -30.04
C ASP A 720 14.87 -16.45 -29.89
N GLY A 721 13.62 -16.01 -29.86
CA GLY A 721 13.26 -14.60 -29.70
C GLY A 721 13.23 -13.79 -31.00
N VAL A 722 13.08 -14.48 -32.13
CA VAL A 722 13.16 -13.90 -33.47
C VAL A 722 11.83 -14.08 -34.21
N ILE A 723 11.44 -13.04 -34.94
CA ILE A 723 10.30 -13.12 -35.86
C ILE A 723 10.82 -13.05 -37.29
N ARG A 724 10.36 -13.95 -38.14
CA ARG A 724 10.74 -14.04 -39.55
C ARG A 724 9.56 -13.76 -40.46
N LEU A 725 9.84 -13.08 -41.56
CA LEU A 725 8.84 -12.59 -42.51
C LEU A 725 9.17 -13.05 -43.93
N TRP A 726 8.27 -13.78 -44.55
CA TRP A 726 8.35 -14.21 -45.95
C TRP A 726 7.31 -13.49 -46.81
N ALA A 727 7.46 -13.57 -48.12
CA ALA A 727 6.33 -13.40 -49.02
C ALA A 727 5.28 -14.49 -48.70
N ALA A 728 3.99 -14.17 -48.79
CA ALA A 728 2.89 -15.13 -48.52
C ALA A 728 2.90 -16.36 -49.48
N SER A 729 3.66 -16.28 -50.57
CA SER A 729 3.94 -17.42 -51.44
C SER A 729 4.91 -18.44 -50.85
N GLY A 730 5.64 -18.08 -49.80
CA GLY A 730 6.79 -18.83 -49.32
C GLY A 730 8.05 -18.64 -50.17
N ALA A 731 8.03 -17.74 -51.17
CA ALA A 731 9.17 -17.49 -52.04
C ALA A 731 10.16 -16.50 -51.42
N GLY A 732 11.46 -16.73 -51.67
CA GLY A 732 12.55 -15.88 -51.16
C GLY A 732 13.00 -16.23 -49.73
N GLY A 733 14.09 -15.60 -49.29
CA GLY A 733 14.58 -15.71 -47.90
C GLY A 733 13.81 -14.79 -46.95
N PRO A 734 13.76 -15.11 -45.64
CA PRO A 734 13.01 -14.30 -44.69
C PRO A 734 13.73 -12.99 -44.34
N ALA A 735 12.96 -11.90 -44.21
CA ALA A 735 13.38 -10.76 -43.40
C ALA A 735 13.28 -11.13 -41.92
N VAL A 736 14.19 -10.61 -41.09
CA VAL A 736 14.33 -11.00 -39.68
C VAL A 736 14.14 -9.79 -38.78
N LEU A 737 13.20 -9.88 -37.84
CA LEU A 737 12.99 -8.89 -36.78
C LEU A 737 13.63 -9.41 -35.49
N ARG A 738 14.61 -8.66 -34.97
CA ARG A 738 15.35 -9.01 -33.75
C ARG A 738 15.09 -7.98 -32.66
N GLY A 739 14.90 -8.45 -31.43
CA GLY A 739 14.81 -7.55 -30.28
C GLY A 739 14.30 -8.21 -29.01
N HIS A 740 13.46 -9.24 -29.10
CA HIS A 740 13.12 -10.05 -27.92
C HIS A 740 14.36 -10.80 -27.41
N THR A 741 14.40 -11.03 -26.10
CA THR A 741 15.53 -11.70 -25.43
C THR A 741 15.23 -13.15 -25.06
N SER A 742 14.00 -13.60 -25.29
CA SER A 742 13.52 -14.95 -25.03
C SER A 742 12.46 -15.31 -26.07
N SER A 743 11.97 -16.56 -26.01
CA SER A 743 10.95 -17.14 -26.89
C SER A 743 9.76 -16.22 -27.17
N VAL A 744 9.34 -16.14 -28.44
CA VAL A 744 8.18 -15.35 -28.89
C VAL A 744 6.99 -16.28 -29.11
N GLU A 745 6.11 -16.34 -28.12
CA GLU A 745 5.00 -17.30 -28.03
C GLU A 745 3.85 -16.99 -29.01
N SER A 746 3.61 -15.70 -29.30
CA SER A 746 2.48 -15.28 -30.15
C SER A 746 2.77 -14.02 -30.93
N ILE A 747 2.17 -13.93 -32.12
CA ILE A 747 2.27 -12.80 -33.05
C ILE A 747 0.91 -12.49 -33.69
N ALA A 748 0.64 -11.20 -33.92
CA ALA A 748 -0.59 -10.76 -34.58
C ALA A 748 -0.34 -9.53 -35.46
N PHE A 749 -0.75 -9.59 -36.73
CA PHE A 749 -0.72 -8.42 -37.59
C PHE A 749 -1.84 -7.44 -37.22
N ALA A 750 -1.53 -6.16 -37.23
CA ALA A 750 -2.57 -5.14 -37.19
C ALA A 750 -3.36 -5.12 -38.52
N PRO A 751 -4.63 -4.66 -38.49
CA PRO A 751 -5.47 -4.56 -39.69
C PRO A 751 -4.86 -3.76 -40.84
N ASP A 752 -3.94 -2.82 -40.55
CA ASP A 752 -3.25 -2.02 -41.55
C ASP A 752 -2.20 -2.81 -42.37
N GLY A 753 -1.81 -4.00 -41.92
CA GLY A 753 -0.76 -4.83 -42.52
C GLY A 753 0.67 -4.28 -42.42
N ARG A 754 0.85 -3.10 -41.81
CA ARG A 754 2.14 -2.42 -41.66
C ARG A 754 2.76 -2.62 -40.30
N THR A 755 1.95 -3.00 -39.32
CA THR A 755 2.42 -3.26 -37.95
C THR A 755 2.13 -4.71 -37.54
N LEU A 756 3.04 -5.26 -36.72
CA LEU A 756 2.94 -6.59 -36.14
C LEU A 756 3.13 -6.46 -34.63
N ALA A 757 2.26 -7.04 -33.83
CA ALA A 757 2.43 -7.17 -32.38
C ALA A 757 3.01 -8.55 -32.05
N SER A 758 3.84 -8.63 -31.00
CA SER A 758 4.39 -9.87 -30.48
C SER A 758 4.38 -9.93 -28.96
N ALA A 759 4.17 -11.15 -28.44
CA ALA A 759 4.26 -11.50 -27.02
C ALA A 759 5.43 -12.47 -26.79
N SER A 760 6.16 -12.28 -25.70
CA SER A 760 7.34 -13.09 -25.38
C SER A 760 7.43 -13.46 -23.90
N THR A 761 8.10 -14.58 -23.65
CA THR A 761 8.53 -15.01 -22.31
C THR A 761 9.58 -14.09 -21.68
N ASP A 762 10.13 -13.11 -22.43
CA ASP A 762 10.93 -12.03 -21.83
C ASP A 762 10.09 -11.01 -21.05
N GLY A 763 8.77 -11.23 -20.97
CA GLY A 763 7.84 -10.39 -20.24
C GLY A 763 7.41 -9.15 -21.00
N THR A 764 7.74 -9.01 -22.29
CA THR A 764 7.43 -7.81 -23.07
C THR A 764 6.42 -8.04 -24.20
N VAL A 765 5.59 -7.03 -24.44
CA VAL A 765 4.80 -6.87 -25.67
C VAL A 765 5.47 -5.83 -26.55
N ARG A 766 5.67 -6.16 -27.83
CA ARG A 766 6.32 -5.26 -28.79
C ARG A 766 5.49 -5.05 -30.03
N VAL A 767 5.53 -3.82 -30.56
CA VAL A 767 4.90 -3.44 -31.83
C VAL A 767 5.98 -3.12 -32.85
N TRP A 768 5.98 -3.82 -33.98
CA TRP A 768 7.00 -3.79 -35.01
C TRP A 768 6.49 -3.11 -36.27
N PRO A 769 7.20 -2.09 -36.80
CA PRO A 769 6.97 -1.57 -38.13
C PRO A 769 7.55 -2.53 -39.19
N VAL A 770 6.67 -3.16 -39.96
CA VAL A 770 6.99 -4.28 -40.88
C VAL A 770 7.55 -3.79 -42.23
N ASP A 771 7.27 -2.55 -42.61
CA ASP A 771 7.69 -1.99 -43.91
C ASP A 771 9.09 -1.33 -43.88
N ARG A 772 9.56 -0.88 -42.71
CA ARG A 772 10.75 0.01 -42.62
C ARG A 772 11.95 -0.57 -41.87
N GLY A 773 11.83 -1.78 -41.31
CA GLY A 773 12.90 -2.35 -40.47
C GLY A 773 13.25 -1.48 -39.25
N GLY A 774 12.28 -0.71 -38.75
CA GLY A 774 12.46 0.17 -37.60
C GLY A 774 12.54 -0.59 -36.27
N ALA A 775 13.08 0.05 -35.25
CA ALA A 775 13.11 -0.51 -33.90
C ALA A 775 11.67 -0.76 -33.38
N PRO A 776 11.44 -1.86 -32.64
CA PRO A 776 10.14 -2.10 -32.04
C PRO A 776 9.82 -1.06 -30.97
N LEU A 777 8.55 -0.68 -30.89
CA LEU A 777 8.01 -0.02 -29.70
C LEU A 777 7.79 -1.09 -28.62
N VAL A 778 8.41 -0.91 -27.45
CA VAL A 778 8.15 -1.74 -26.27
C VAL A 778 7.06 -1.05 -25.46
N LEU A 779 5.91 -1.70 -25.31
CA LEU A 779 4.79 -1.12 -24.56
C LEU A 779 5.14 -1.06 -23.06
N ARG A 780 4.71 -0.01 -22.34
CA ARG A 780 5.01 0.17 -20.90
C ARG A 780 3.94 -0.49 -20.03
N GLY A 781 4.27 -0.87 -18.77
CA GLY A 781 3.33 -1.49 -17.83
C GLY A 781 3.26 -3.03 -17.88
N GLN A 782 4.41 -3.68 -18.09
CA GLN A 782 4.53 -5.10 -18.40
C GLN A 782 4.25 -6.08 -17.24
N ASN A 783 4.00 -7.34 -17.59
CA ASN A 783 3.61 -8.43 -16.69
C ASN A 783 4.69 -8.74 -15.64
N ALA A 784 4.27 -9.13 -14.44
CA ALA A 784 5.13 -9.85 -13.50
C ALA A 784 5.20 -11.33 -13.94
N GLY A 785 5.87 -11.62 -15.06
CA GLY A 785 5.93 -12.97 -15.63
C GLY A 785 6.03 -12.97 -17.16
N THR A 786 5.73 -14.12 -17.76
CA THR A 786 5.77 -14.31 -19.22
C THR A 786 4.52 -13.74 -19.88
N VAL A 787 4.64 -13.33 -21.15
CA VAL A 787 3.50 -12.98 -22.01
C VAL A 787 3.27 -14.14 -22.97
N GLU A 788 2.13 -14.80 -22.85
CA GLU A 788 1.82 -16.05 -23.58
C GLU A 788 1.14 -15.77 -24.92
N THR A 789 0.41 -14.65 -25.03
CA THR A 789 -0.47 -14.41 -26.18
C THR A 789 -0.69 -12.93 -26.46
N VAL A 790 -0.94 -12.59 -27.72
CA VAL A 790 -1.22 -11.22 -28.16
C VAL A 790 -2.32 -11.17 -29.22
N ALA A 791 -3.14 -10.11 -29.19
CA ALA A 791 -4.11 -9.79 -30.23
C ALA A 791 -4.16 -8.28 -30.50
N VAL A 792 -4.45 -7.89 -31.74
CA VAL A 792 -4.66 -6.49 -32.12
C VAL A 792 -6.15 -6.26 -32.37
N SER A 793 -6.68 -5.13 -31.92
CA SER A 793 -8.08 -4.78 -32.11
C SER A 793 -8.42 -4.55 -33.60
N PRO A 794 -9.69 -4.75 -34.02
CA PRO A 794 -10.09 -4.56 -35.41
C PRO A 794 -9.88 -3.15 -35.98
N ASP A 795 -9.80 -2.13 -35.10
CA ASP A 795 -9.49 -0.75 -35.47
C ASP A 795 -7.97 -0.45 -35.47
N GLY A 796 -7.14 -1.41 -35.06
CA GLY A 796 -5.68 -1.29 -34.97
C GLY A 796 -5.17 -0.41 -33.82
N ARG A 797 -6.05 0.09 -32.94
CA ARG A 797 -5.68 1.05 -31.90
C ARG A 797 -5.24 0.42 -30.59
N ARG A 798 -5.62 -0.84 -30.34
CA ARG A 798 -5.33 -1.54 -29.09
C ARG A 798 -4.62 -2.85 -29.32
N VAL A 799 -3.75 -3.20 -28.38
CA VAL A 799 -3.08 -4.49 -28.31
C VAL A 799 -3.45 -5.13 -26.98
N ALA A 800 -4.03 -6.33 -27.01
CA ALA A 800 -4.33 -7.12 -25.82
C ALA A 800 -3.27 -8.21 -25.65
N ALA A 801 -2.82 -8.43 -24.42
CA ALA A 801 -1.84 -9.46 -24.11
C ALA A 801 -2.25 -10.26 -22.87
N GLY A 802 -2.14 -11.59 -22.96
CA GLY A 802 -2.41 -12.51 -21.85
C GLY A 802 -1.11 -12.95 -21.18
N GLY A 803 -1.10 -12.98 -19.84
CA GLY A 803 0.07 -13.35 -19.05
C GLY A 803 -0.05 -14.69 -18.32
N SER A 804 1.09 -15.23 -17.90
CA SER A 804 1.15 -16.36 -16.97
C SER A 804 0.63 -16.03 -15.57
N ASP A 805 0.52 -14.73 -15.26
CA ASP A 805 -0.01 -14.19 -14.00
C ASP A 805 -1.55 -14.21 -13.92
N GLY A 806 -2.24 -14.76 -14.93
CA GLY A 806 -3.70 -14.85 -14.96
C GLY A 806 -4.39 -13.52 -15.29
N THR A 807 -3.66 -12.54 -15.80
CA THR A 807 -4.22 -11.24 -16.16
C THR A 807 -4.12 -10.98 -17.66
N VAL A 808 -5.00 -10.10 -18.15
CA VAL A 808 -4.94 -9.56 -19.51
C VAL A 808 -4.69 -8.07 -19.46
N ARG A 809 -3.72 -7.59 -20.22
CA ARG A 809 -3.40 -6.17 -20.32
C ARG A 809 -3.77 -5.66 -21.71
N VAL A 810 -4.53 -4.57 -21.77
CA VAL A 810 -4.93 -3.93 -23.02
C VAL A 810 -4.23 -2.58 -23.13
N PHE A 811 -3.28 -2.50 -24.04
CA PHE A 811 -2.45 -1.34 -24.33
C PHE A 811 -3.05 -0.54 -25.48
N ASN A 812 -2.75 0.76 -25.53
CA ASN A 812 -2.82 1.50 -26.78
C ASN A 812 -1.63 1.09 -27.67
N ALA A 813 -1.86 0.97 -28.97
CA ALA A 813 -0.86 0.50 -29.93
C ALA A 813 0.31 1.48 -30.14
N ASP A 814 0.14 2.76 -29.76
CA ASP A 814 1.15 3.82 -29.76
C ASP A 814 2.02 3.85 -28.49
N GLY A 815 1.58 3.19 -27.41
CA GLY A 815 2.33 3.07 -26.16
C GLY A 815 2.26 4.28 -25.23
N ASP A 816 1.33 5.20 -25.45
CA ASP A 816 1.27 6.49 -24.74
C ASP A 816 0.63 6.41 -23.33
N ASP A 817 0.18 5.23 -22.90
CA ASP A 817 -0.57 5.06 -21.64
C ASP A 817 -0.25 3.79 -20.84
N ASP A 818 -0.63 3.80 -19.56
CA ASP A 818 -0.71 2.61 -18.72
C ASP A 818 -1.79 1.64 -19.28
N PRO A 819 -1.49 0.33 -19.35
CA PRO A 819 -2.43 -0.64 -19.86
C PRO A 819 -3.67 -0.77 -18.97
N LEU A 820 -4.82 -0.99 -19.61
CA LEU A 820 -6.00 -1.47 -18.91
C LEU A 820 -5.76 -2.91 -18.44
N LEU A 821 -5.68 -3.10 -17.13
CA LEU A 821 -5.58 -4.42 -16.52
C LEU A 821 -6.96 -5.06 -16.38
N LEU A 822 -7.08 -6.29 -16.87
CA LEU A 822 -8.24 -7.16 -16.77
C LEU A 822 -7.83 -8.38 -15.93
N ALA A 823 -8.13 -8.32 -14.64
CA ALA A 823 -7.83 -9.40 -13.69
C ALA A 823 -9.07 -10.27 -13.45
N GLY A 824 -8.86 -11.56 -13.21
CA GLY A 824 -9.93 -12.46 -12.78
C GLY A 824 -9.71 -13.94 -13.05
N HIS A 825 -8.80 -14.33 -13.97
CA HIS A 825 -8.47 -15.74 -14.17
C HIS A 825 -7.62 -16.28 -13.01
N ASP A 826 -7.90 -17.51 -12.58
CA ASP A 826 -7.14 -18.20 -11.51
C ASP A 826 -6.00 -19.08 -12.09
N GLY A 827 -5.61 -18.84 -13.34
CA GLY A 827 -4.54 -19.55 -14.03
C GLY A 827 -4.04 -18.78 -15.27
N PRO A 828 -2.95 -19.24 -15.91
CA PRO A 828 -2.36 -18.57 -17.08
C PRO A 828 -3.38 -18.30 -18.18
N VAL A 829 -3.27 -17.15 -18.86
CA VAL A 829 -4.09 -16.81 -20.02
C VAL A 829 -3.33 -17.16 -21.30
N TRP A 830 -3.66 -18.29 -21.92
CA TRP A 830 -2.94 -18.79 -23.10
C TRP A 830 -3.45 -18.25 -24.43
N SER A 831 -4.69 -17.77 -24.48
CA SER A 831 -5.25 -17.24 -25.73
C SER A 831 -6.11 -16.03 -25.49
N VAL A 832 -5.92 -15.00 -26.32
CA VAL A 832 -6.72 -13.78 -26.34
C VAL A 832 -7.09 -13.43 -27.78
N VAL A 833 -8.34 -13.02 -28.01
CA VAL A 833 -8.81 -12.59 -29.33
C VAL A 833 -9.84 -11.48 -29.20
N PHE A 834 -9.79 -10.51 -30.11
CA PHE A 834 -10.86 -9.51 -30.24
C PHE A 834 -12.01 -10.05 -31.08
N ALA A 835 -13.23 -9.89 -30.59
CA ALA A 835 -14.43 -10.00 -31.40
C ALA A 835 -14.45 -8.87 -32.45
N PRO A 836 -15.14 -9.06 -33.60
CA PRO A 836 -15.33 -8.00 -34.59
C PRO A 836 -15.95 -6.72 -34.01
N GLY A 837 -16.76 -6.85 -32.94
CA GLY A 837 -17.36 -5.72 -32.22
C GLY A 837 -16.46 -5.03 -31.19
N GLY A 838 -15.20 -5.46 -31.03
CA GLY A 838 -14.22 -4.85 -30.11
C GLY A 838 -14.19 -5.43 -28.69
N GLU A 839 -15.01 -6.43 -28.39
CA GLU A 839 -14.95 -7.19 -27.13
C GLU A 839 -13.76 -8.14 -27.14
N LEU A 840 -13.28 -8.55 -25.96
CA LEU A 840 -12.18 -9.51 -25.82
C LEU A 840 -12.72 -10.86 -25.35
N LEU A 841 -12.26 -11.94 -25.97
CA LEU A 841 -12.45 -13.31 -25.48
C LEU A 841 -11.10 -13.87 -25.07
N THR A 842 -11.06 -14.48 -23.89
CA THR A 842 -9.85 -15.10 -23.33
C THR A 842 -10.10 -16.58 -23.03
N GLY A 843 -9.06 -17.40 -23.14
CA GLY A 843 -9.01 -18.78 -22.67
C GLY A 843 -7.87 -18.96 -21.66
N SER A 844 -8.14 -19.69 -20.57
CA SER A 844 -7.21 -19.83 -19.45
C SER A 844 -7.09 -21.26 -18.92
N GLY A 845 -5.99 -21.50 -18.21
CA GLY A 845 -5.74 -22.70 -17.41
C GLY A 845 -6.66 -22.93 -16.24
N ASP A 846 -7.53 -21.97 -15.91
CA ASP A 846 -8.62 -22.18 -14.95
C ASP A 846 -9.82 -22.95 -15.53
N GLY A 847 -9.74 -23.38 -16.81
CA GLY A 847 -10.80 -24.13 -17.49
C GLY A 847 -11.94 -23.24 -18.02
N THR A 848 -11.84 -21.91 -17.84
CA THR A 848 -12.86 -20.96 -18.27
C THR A 848 -12.43 -20.21 -19.54
N ALA A 849 -13.45 -19.84 -20.33
CA ALA A 849 -13.32 -18.78 -21.31
C ALA A 849 -14.11 -17.57 -20.83
N ARG A 850 -13.58 -16.35 -21.00
CA ARG A 850 -14.24 -15.14 -20.49
C ARG A 850 -14.37 -14.07 -21.56
N VAL A 851 -15.54 -13.43 -21.59
CA VAL A 851 -15.83 -12.29 -22.47
C VAL A 851 -15.67 -11.01 -21.66
N TRP A 852 -14.84 -10.09 -22.16
CA TRP A 852 -14.48 -8.84 -21.49
C TRP A 852 -14.85 -7.63 -22.33
N ARG A 853 -15.18 -6.54 -21.64
CA ARG A 853 -15.13 -5.21 -22.24
C ARG A 853 -13.68 -4.72 -22.31
N ALA A 854 -13.18 -4.56 -23.52
CA ALA A 854 -11.84 -4.04 -23.80
C ALA A 854 -11.75 -2.50 -23.81
N SER A 855 -12.82 -1.82 -23.38
CA SER A 855 -12.99 -0.37 -23.41
C SER A 855 -13.54 0.13 -22.08
N TYR A 856 -13.20 1.36 -21.69
CA TYR A 856 -13.75 2.01 -20.50
C TYR A 856 -15.28 2.10 -20.57
N PRO A 857 -15.97 2.07 -19.41
CA PRO A 857 -17.41 2.18 -19.37
C PRO A 857 -17.79 3.55 -19.93
N GLY A 858 -18.54 3.54 -21.03
CA GLY A 858 -18.91 4.74 -21.76
C GLY A 858 -17.80 5.34 -22.61
N ALA A 859 -16.95 4.50 -23.25
CA ALA A 859 -15.94 4.86 -24.25
C ALA A 859 -16.27 6.21 -24.91
N PRO A 860 -15.65 7.30 -24.42
CA PRO A 860 -16.18 8.61 -24.69
C PRO A 860 -16.05 8.89 -26.18
N ARG A 861 -17.07 9.52 -26.74
CA ARG A 861 -16.99 10.02 -28.11
C ARG A 861 -15.89 11.07 -28.14
N ILE A 862 -14.80 10.74 -28.81
CA ILE A 862 -13.66 11.64 -29.00
C ILE A 862 -14.02 12.61 -30.12
N LEU A 863 -13.98 13.90 -29.79
CA LEU A 863 -14.16 15.01 -30.70
C LEU A 863 -12.78 15.65 -30.91
N THR A 864 -12.34 15.68 -32.16
CA THR A 864 -11.05 16.23 -32.56
C THR A 864 -11.23 17.57 -33.28
N GLY A 865 -10.23 18.44 -33.17
CA GLY A 865 -10.24 19.70 -33.91
C GLY A 865 -9.18 20.69 -33.46
N HIS A 866 -8.93 20.81 -32.15
CA HIS A 866 -7.89 21.69 -31.63
C HIS A 866 -6.49 21.22 -32.06
N ARG A 867 -5.58 22.18 -32.23
CA ARG A 867 -4.16 21.93 -32.54
C ARG A 867 -3.30 22.18 -31.30
N GLY A 868 -3.18 21.16 -30.46
CA GLY A 868 -2.52 21.24 -29.15
C GLY A 868 -3.52 21.12 -28.00
N PRO A 869 -3.06 21.24 -26.74
CA PRO A 869 -3.86 21.06 -25.53
C PRO A 869 -5.18 21.84 -25.52
N VAL A 870 -6.19 21.28 -24.84
CA VAL A 870 -7.47 21.95 -24.60
C VAL A 870 -7.61 22.24 -23.11
N TRP A 871 -7.56 23.52 -22.75
CA TRP A 871 -7.41 23.98 -21.36
C TRP A 871 -8.72 24.17 -20.60
N ALA A 872 -9.81 24.45 -21.30
CA ALA A 872 -11.07 24.81 -20.66
C ALA A 872 -12.30 24.29 -21.40
N VAL A 873 -13.33 23.94 -20.64
CA VAL A 873 -14.65 23.55 -21.17
C VAL A 873 -15.78 24.18 -20.36
N ALA A 874 -16.82 24.63 -21.05
CA ALA A 874 -18.03 25.16 -20.43
C ALA A 874 -19.27 24.74 -21.22
N THR A 875 -20.41 24.59 -20.55
CA THR A 875 -21.69 24.28 -21.19
C THR A 875 -22.79 25.20 -20.70
N ASP A 876 -23.81 25.38 -21.54
CA ASP A 876 -25.02 26.12 -21.19
C ASP A 876 -25.92 25.39 -20.16
N ALA A 877 -26.94 26.08 -19.67
CA ALA A 877 -27.86 25.52 -18.68
C ALA A 877 -28.81 24.46 -19.24
N ALA A 878 -28.83 24.19 -20.55
CA ALA A 878 -29.51 23.03 -21.12
C ALA A 878 -28.56 21.84 -21.35
N GLY A 879 -27.26 22.08 -21.56
CA GLY A 879 -26.30 21.05 -22.00
C GLY A 879 -26.34 20.81 -23.51
N LEU A 880 -26.85 21.78 -24.27
CA LEU A 880 -27.00 21.74 -25.73
C LEU A 880 -25.84 22.42 -26.44
N VAL A 881 -25.19 23.38 -25.79
CA VAL A 881 -24.06 24.14 -26.31
C VAL A 881 -22.89 23.96 -25.37
N THR A 882 -21.82 23.33 -25.88
CA THR A 882 -20.55 23.18 -25.16
C THR A 882 -19.46 23.94 -25.91
N ALA A 883 -18.70 24.76 -25.20
CA ALA A 883 -17.57 25.50 -25.73
C ALA A 883 -16.27 24.99 -25.13
N THR A 884 -15.22 24.90 -25.95
CA THR A 884 -13.87 24.50 -25.54
C THR A 884 -12.83 25.52 -25.98
N GLY A 885 -11.89 25.86 -25.09
CA GLY A 885 -10.75 26.75 -25.37
C GLY A 885 -9.47 25.95 -25.48
N GLY A 886 -8.66 26.22 -26.50
CA GLY A 886 -7.43 25.48 -26.76
C GLY A 886 -6.19 26.36 -26.85
N ASP A 887 -5.04 25.68 -26.78
CA ASP A 887 -3.70 26.26 -26.96
C ASP A 887 -3.52 26.89 -28.36
N ASP A 888 -4.30 26.42 -29.35
CA ASP A 888 -4.33 26.95 -30.71
C ASP A 888 -4.97 28.34 -30.86
N GLY A 889 -5.31 28.99 -29.75
CA GLY A 889 -5.92 30.33 -29.73
C GLY A 889 -7.37 30.34 -30.25
N THR A 890 -8.03 29.18 -30.31
CA THR A 890 -9.41 29.08 -30.78
C THR A 890 -10.37 28.69 -29.65
N VAL A 891 -11.61 29.17 -29.78
CA VAL A 891 -12.75 28.61 -29.05
C VAL A 891 -13.58 27.80 -30.02
N ARG A 892 -13.96 26.57 -29.65
CA ARG A 892 -14.79 25.69 -30.49
C ARG A 892 -16.11 25.37 -29.84
N ILE A 893 -17.18 25.36 -30.64
CA ILE A 893 -18.54 25.09 -30.19
C ILE A 893 -19.02 23.72 -30.66
N TRP A 894 -19.62 22.97 -29.74
CA TRP A 894 -20.14 21.62 -29.92
C TRP A 894 -21.63 21.57 -29.55
N PRO A 895 -22.42 20.72 -30.25
CA PRO A 895 -22.06 19.91 -31.42
C PRO A 895 -21.86 20.77 -32.68
N GLY A 896 -21.06 20.30 -33.65
CA GLY A 896 -20.86 20.97 -34.95
C GLY A 896 -19.47 21.55 -35.20
N ASN A 897 -18.59 21.61 -34.19
CA ASN A 897 -17.20 22.06 -34.30
C ASN A 897 -17.06 23.46 -34.94
N ARG A 898 -17.94 24.40 -34.58
CA ARG A 898 -17.85 25.78 -35.07
C ARG A 898 -16.64 26.44 -34.42
N VAL A 899 -15.72 26.94 -35.24
CA VAL A 899 -14.48 27.58 -34.75
C VAL A 899 -14.69 29.09 -34.63
N LEU A 900 -14.40 29.62 -33.44
CA LEU A 900 -14.37 31.04 -33.13
C LEU A 900 -12.90 31.47 -32.98
N THR A 901 -12.51 32.48 -33.75
CA THR A 901 -11.12 32.95 -33.85
C THR A 901 -10.98 34.38 -33.35
N GLY A 902 -9.74 34.82 -33.15
CA GLY A 902 -9.39 36.20 -32.84
C GLY A 902 -8.38 36.35 -31.71
N HIS A 903 -8.23 35.35 -30.83
CA HIS A 903 -7.13 35.35 -29.87
C HIS A 903 -5.79 35.10 -30.57
N THR A 904 -4.75 35.71 -30.02
CA THR A 904 -3.36 35.61 -30.53
C THR A 904 -2.46 34.74 -29.66
N GLY A 905 -2.97 34.28 -28.50
CA GLY A 905 -2.35 33.28 -27.63
C GLY A 905 -3.38 32.22 -27.21
N ALA A 906 -2.98 31.31 -26.33
CA ALA A 906 -3.84 30.25 -25.80
C ALA A 906 -5.14 30.80 -25.17
N VAL A 907 -6.21 30.01 -25.24
CA VAL A 907 -7.49 30.33 -24.59
C VAL A 907 -7.67 29.46 -23.34
N ASP A 908 -7.23 29.98 -22.20
CA ASP A 908 -7.22 29.27 -20.91
C ASP A 908 -8.55 29.24 -20.17
N GLY A 909 -9.48 30.12 -20.52
CA GLY A 909 -10.78 30.21 -19.88
C GLY A 909 -11.90 30.34 -20.90
N VAL A 910 -12.98 29.58 -20.71
CA VAL A 910 -14.18 29.66 -21.56
C VAL A 910 -15.43 29.69 -20.70
N ALA A 911 -16.46 30.42 -21.14
CA ALA A 911 -17.76 30.45 -20.51
C ALA A 911 -18.88 30.49 -21.56
N VAL A 912 -19.99 29.83 -21.28
CA VAL A 912 -21.22 29.89 -22.08
C VAL A 912 -22.30 30.57 -21.24
N SER A 913 -23.08 31.48 -21.84
CA SER A 913 -24.21 32.09 -21.15
C SER A 913 -25.29 31.04 -20.84
N ALA A 914 -26.06 31.24 -19.77
CA ALA A 914 -27.04 30.24 -19.33
C ALA A 914 -28.08 29.88 -20.40
N ASP A 915 -28.43 30.82 -21.27
CA ASP A 915 -29.34 30.66 -22.41
C ASP A 915 -28.68 30.08 -23.67
N GLY A 916 -27.37 29.83 -23.65
CA GLY A 916 -26.61 29.28 -24.77
C GLY A 916 -26.44 30.22 -25.96
N THR A 917 -26.74 31.51 -25.83
CA THR A 917 -26.70 32.46 -26.95
C THR A 917 -25.34 33.14 -27.12
N SER A 918 -24.54 33.20 -26.06
CA SER A 918 -23.26 33.89 -26.03
C SER A 918 -22.15 33.02 -25.44
N VAL A 919 -20.93 33.21 -25.95
CA VAL A 919 -19.72 32.51 -25.46
C VAL A 919 -18.65 33.54 -25.19
N ALA A 920 -17.89 33.37 -24.12
CA ALA A 920 -16.74 34.19 -23.78
C ALA A 920 -15.47 33.34 -23.69
N GLY A 921 -14.34 33.92 -24.10
CA GLY A 921 -13.00 33.32 -24.03
C GLY A 921 -12.03 34.32 -23.42
N GLY A 922 -11.27 33.90 -22.41
CA GLY A 922 -10.15 34.64 -21.85
C GLY A 922 -8.86 34.01 -22.36
N GLY A 923 -7.93 34.85 -22.84
CA GLY A 923 -6.69 34.37 -23.44
C GLY A 923 -5.42 34.91 -22.79
N ASP A 924 -4.32 34.21 -23.08
CA ASP A 924 -2.96 34.61 -22.74
C ASP A 924 -2.53 35.94 -23.39
N ASP A 925 -3.22 36.34 -24.46
CA ASP A 925 -3.07 37.66 -25.08
C ASP A 925 -3.61 38.83 -24.23
N GLY A 926 -4.09 38.53 -23.02
CA GLY A 926 -4.59 39.52 -22.08
C GLY A 926 -5.89 40.16 -22.54
N THR A 927 -6.70 39.45 -23.32
CA THR A 927 -8.03 39.91 -23.73
C THR A 927 -9.12 38.93 -23.33
N VAL A 928 -10.34 39.45 -23.21
CA VAL A 928 -11.56 38.64 -23.16
C VAL A 928 -12.37 38.92 -24.41
N ARG A 929 -12.73 37.89 -25.16
CA ARG A 929 -13.62 38.00 -26.33
C ARG A 929 -14.97 37.39 -26.02
N VAL A 930 -16.03 38.05 -26.46
CA VAL A 930 -17.42 37.59 -26.31
C VAL A 930 -18.04 37.48 -27.70
N TRP A 931 -18.53 36.30 -28.05
CA TRP A 931 -19.19 36.00 -29.32
C TRP A 931 -20.68 35.76 -29.10
N ASP A 932 -21.49 36.39 -29.95
CA ASP A 932 -22.92 36.09 -30.09
C ASP A 932 -23.06 34.97 -31.12
N LEU A 933 -23.64 33.84 -30.71
CA LEU A 933 -23.70 32.64 -31.56
C LEU A 933 -24.74 32.76 -32.67
N ALA A 934 -25.79 33.56 -32.49
CA ALA A 934 -26.84 33.74 -33.49
C ALA A 934 -26.36 34.61 -34.66
N THR A 935 -25.66 35.70 -34.35
CA THR A 935 -25.19 36.70 -35.33
C THR A 935 -23.76 36.46 -35.79
N GLY A 936 -22.96 35.72 -35.02
CA GLY A 936 -21.52 35.52 -35.26
C GLY A 936 -20.66 36.74 -34.97
N ARG A 937 -21.22 37.82 -34.41
CA ARG A 937 -20.46 39.01 -34.03
C ARG A 937 -19.62 38.74 -32.79
N SER A 938 -18.44 39.37 -32.72
CA SER A 938 -17.57 39.30 -31.55
C SER A 938 -17.28 40.71 -31.01
N ARG A 939 -17.11 40.79 -29.69
CA ARG A 939 -16.65 41.97 -28.96
C ARG A 939 -15.38 41.60 -28.19
N THR A 940 -14.39 42.49 -28.19
CA THR A 940 -13.17 42.33 -27.40
C THR A 940 -13.20 43.28 -26.19
N ILE A 941 -12.78 42.79 -25.03
CA ILE A 941 -12.67 43.50 -23.75
C ILE A 941 -11.20 43.41 -23.30
N GLY A 942 -10.62 44.55 -22.91
CA GLY A 942 -9.21 44.66 -22.54
C GLY A 942 -8.53 45.87 -23.19
N PRO A 943 -7.18 45.92 -23.22
CA PRO A 943 -6.26 44.88 -22.74
C PRO A 943 -6.16 44.82 -21.20
N PHE A 944 -5.92 43.63 -20.69
CA PHE A 944 -5.57 43.35 -19.29
C PHE A 944 -4.05 43.32 -19.15
N LYS A 945 -3.54 43.49 -17.93
CA LYS A 945 -2.09 43.40 -17.65
C LYS A 945 -1.69 41.92 -17.44
N GLY A 946 -1.56 41.20 -18.55
CA GLY A 946 -1.20 39.78 -18.60
C GLY A 946 -2.39 38.84 -18.85
N PRO A 947 -2.17 37.51 -18.80
CA PRO A 947 -3.17 36.50 -19.11
C PRO A 947 -4.49 36.62 -18.35
N VAL A 948 -5.58 36.20 -19.01
CA VAL A 948 -6.91 36.07 -18.41
C VAL A 948 -7.30 34.60 -18.35
N TRP A 949 -7.04 33.96 -17.21
CA TRP A 949 -7.18 32.50 -17.03
C TRP A 949 -8.60 32.00 -16.79
N SER A 950 -9.54 32.86 -16.43
CA SER A 950 -10.89 32.43 -16.12
C SER A 950 -11.90 33.54 -16.35
N VAL A 951 -13.01 33.17 -16.97
CA VAL A 951 -14.14 34.03 -17.28
C VAL A 951 -15.44 33.31 -16.89
N ALA A 952 -16.45 34.05 -16.46
CA ALA A 952 -17.79 33.50 -16.19
C ALA A 952 -18.87 34.55 -16.46
N PHE A 953 -20.01 34.11 -17.02
CA PHE A 953 -21.20 34.96 -17.10
C PHE A 953 -21.92 35.00 -15.76
N LEU A 954 -22.38 36.18 -15.37
CA LEU A 954 -23.37 36.29 -14.30
C LEU A 954 -24.75 35.86 -14.84
N PRO A 955 -25.65 35.36 -13.96
CA PRO A 955 -27.03 35.07 -14.31
C PRO A 955 -27.68 36.18 -15.14
N GLY A 956 -28.32 35.78 -16.25
CA GLY A 956 -28.92 36.70 -17.22
C GLY A 956 -28.02 37.15 -18.37
N GLY A 957 -26.74 36.75 -18.40
CA GLY A 957 -25.85 36.86 -19.58
C GLY A 957 -25.37 38.27 -19.93
N LYS A 958 -25.88 39.31 -19.26
CA LYS A 958 -25.54 40.73 -19.52
C LYS A 958 -24.30 41.22 -18.80
N ARG A 959 -23.81 40.48 -17.80
CA ARG A 959 -22.59 40.80 -17.05
C ARG A 959 -21.61 39.64 -17.14
N LEU A 960 -20.32 39.96 -17.20
CA LEU A 960 -19.23 39.00 -17.30
C LEU A 960 -18.17 39.30 -16.25
N VAL A 961 -17.73 38.30 -15.50
CA VAL A 961 -16.59 38.39 -14.58
C VAL A 961 -15.36 37.75 -15.21
N ALA A 962 -14.19 38.35 -15.00
CA ALA A 962 -12.90 37.78 -15.36
C ALA A 962 -11.88 37.94 -14.21
N GLY A 963 -11.01 36.94 -14.07
CA GLY A 963 -9.84 36.99 -13.20
C GLY A 963 -8.56 37.06 -14.03
N SER A 964 -7.67 37.99 -13.69
CA SER A 964 -6.45 38.25 -14.46
C SER A 964 -5.15 38.07 -13.66
N HIS A 965 -4.05 37.99 -14.40
CA HIS A 965 -2.69 37.87 -13.86
C HIS A 965 -2.30 38.98 -12.87
N ASP A 966 -2.85 40.19 -13.05
CA ASP A 966 -2.60 41.36 -12.19
C ASP A 966 -3.26 41.28 -10.79
N GLY A 967 -3.93 40.16 -10.47
CA GLY A 967 -4.58 39.93 -9.18
C GLY A 967 -5.94 40.61 -9.02
N LEU A 968 -6.48 41.16 -10.10
CA LEU A 968 -7.79 41.81 -10.08
C LEU A 968 -8.89 40.88 -10.57
N VAL A 969 -10.04 40.99 -9.91
CA VAL A 969 -11.31 40.45 -10.40
C VAL A 969 -12.10 41.63 -10.95
N ARG A 970 -12.58 41.52 -12.18
CA ARG A 970 -13.31 42.61 -12.83
C ARG A 970 -14.62 42.10 -13.41
N ILE A 971 -15.68 42.90 -13.24
CA ILE A 971 -17.03 42.59 -13.73
C ILE A 971 -17.43 43.65 -14.75
N TRP A 972 -17.69 43.23 -15.99
CA TRP A 972 -18.17 44.07 -17.07
C TRP A 972 -19.67 43.95 -17.24
N ASP A 973 -20.32 45.09 -17.46
CA ASP A 973 -21.65 45.14 -18.05
C ASP A 973 -21.53 45.20 -19.58
N LEU A 974 -22.04 44.17 -20.25
CA LEU A 974 -21.95 44.03 -21.70
C LEU A 974 -22.93 44.95 -22.44
N THR A 975 -23.89 45.55 -21.75
CA THR A 975 -24.87 46.49 -22.32
C THR A 975 -24.40 47.94 -22.20
N THR A 976 -23.91 48.34 -21.02
CA THR A 976 -23.50 49.73 -20.75
C THR A 976 -22.01 49.96 -20.96
N GLY A 977 -21.20 48.90 -20.90
CA GLY A 977 -19.74 48.98 -20.91
C GLY A 977 -19.11 49.33 -19.56
N GLY A 978 -19.91 49.48 -18.50
CA GLY A 978 -19.42 49.76 -17.15
C GLY A 978 -18.55 48.63 -16.59
N VAL A 979 -17.61 48.97 -15.72
CA VAL A 979 -16.65 48.04 -15.10
C VAL A 979 -16.62 48.22 -13.59
N THR A 980 -16.76 47.12 -12.85
CA THR A 980 -16.52 47.06 -11.40
C THR A 980 -15.21 46.32 -11.15
N GLU A 981 -14.26 46.96 -10.46
CA GLU A 981 -13.00 46.33 -10.06
C GLU A 981 -13.05 45.89 -8.60
N LEU A 982 -12.72 44.63 -8.35
CA LEU A 982 -12.68 44.02 -7.02
C LEU A 982 -11.21 43.73 -6.66
N ARG A 983 -10.72 44.42 -5.64
CA ARG A 983 -9.31 44.42 -5.25
C ARG A 983 -9.09 43.62 -3.97
N GLY A 984 -8.07 42.77 -3.95
CA GLY A 984 -7.62 42.17 -2.70
C GLY A 984 -6.68 40.97 -2.78
N HIS A 985 -6.62 40.23 -3.89
CA HIS A 985 -5.65 39.12 -4.01
C HIS A 985 -4.20 39.62 -4.06
N GLU A 986 -3.29 38.90 -3.41
CA GLU A 986 -1.84 39.20 -3.35
C GLU A 986 -1.05 38.45 -4.44
N GLY A 987 -1.65 38.31 -5.62
CA GLY A 987 -1.11 37.57 -6.75
C GLY A 987 -2.19 37.29 -7.76
N LEU A 988 -1.83 36.56 -8.83
CA LEU A 988 -2.77 36.25 -9.91
C LEU A 988 -4.04 35.55 -9.43
N VAL A 989 -5.15 35.86 -10.11
CA VAL A 989 -6.43 35.16 -9.97
C VAL A 989 -6.50 34.05 -11.01
N ARG A 990 -6.57 32.80 -10.57
CA ARG A 990 -6.58 31.62 -11.44
C ARG A 990 -7.99 31.21 -11.88
N SER A 991 -8.99 31.43 -11.02
CA SER A 991 -10.38 31.04 -11.27
C SER A 991 -11.37 32.04 -10.71
N VAL A 992 -12.46 32.27 -11.45
CA VAL A 992 -13.64 33.01 -11.01
C VAL A 992 -14.90 32.20 -11.25
N ALA A 993 -15.93 32.40 -10.42
CA ALA A 993 -17.24 31.80 -10.59
C ALA A 993 -18.34 32.79 -10.18
N ALA A 994 -19.47 32.79 -10.88
CA ALA A 994 -20.65 33.56 -10.51
C ALA A 994 -21.67 32.66 -9.80
N ALA A 995 -22.26 33.16 -8.71
CA ALA A 995 -23.32 32.45 -8.02
C ALA A 995 -24.65 32.57 -8.78
N PRO A 996 -25.57 31.59 -8.63
CA PRO A 996 -26.90 31.64 -9.25
C PRO A 996 -27.76 32.85 -8.84
N ASP A 997 -27.46 33.49 -7.71
CA ASP A 997 -28.19 34.67 -7.21
C ASP A 997 -27.93 35.96 -8.02
N GLY A 998 -26.90 35.98 -8.87
CA GLY A 998 -26.48 37.12 -9.67
C GLY A 998 -25.88 38.29 -8.90
N ARG A 999 -25.69 38.13 -7.58
CA ARG A 999 -25.15 39.15 -6.66
C ARG A 999 -23.82 38.73 -6.07
N THR A 1000 -23.50 37.44 -6.07
CA THR A 1000 -22.30 36.90 -5.45
C THR A 1000 -21.32 36.38 -6.50
N VAL A 1001 -20.04 36.69 -6.32
CA VAL A 1001 -18.94 36.19 -7.15
C VAL A 1001 -17.89 35.55 -6.25
N ALA A 1002 -17.26 34.47 -6.70
CA ALA A 1002 -16.11 33.87 -6.03
C ALA A 1002 -14.87 33.96 -6.90
N SER A 1003 -13.70 34.05 -6.26
CA SER A 1003 -12.40 33.96 -6.92
C SER A 1003 -11.40 33.14 -6.12
N ALA A 1004 -10.44 32.56 -6.83
CA ALA A 1004 -9.32 31.81 -6.27
C ALA A 1004 -8.01 32.25 -6.93
N GLY A 1005 -6.93 32.33 -6.14
CA GLY A 1005 -5.67 32.88 -6.61
C GLY A 1005 -4.42 32.24 -6.00
N ARG A 1006 -3.27 32.76 -6.41
CA ARG A 1006 -1.91 32.33 -5.99
C ARG A 1006 -1.52 32.74 -4.57
N ASP A 1007 -2.38 33.47 -3.88
CA ASP A 1007 -2.23 33.75 -2.45
C ASP A 1007 -2.80 32.63 -1.56
N GLY A 1008 -3.24 31.52 -2.17
CA GLY A 1008 -3.83 30.36 -1.50
C GLY A 1008 -5.22 30.64 -0.92
N THR A 1009 -5.80 31.81 -1.22
CA THR A 1009 -7.10 32.22 -0.69
C THR A 1009 -8.20 32.03 -1.71
N VAL A 1010 -9.39 31.72 -1.19
CA VAL A 1010 -10.64 31.85 -1.94
C VAL A 1010 -11.37 33.07 -1.38
N ARG A 1011 -11.96 33.89 -2.24
CA ARG A 1011 -12.67 35.11 -1.83
C ARG A 1011 -14.08 35.12 -2.38
N ILE A 1012 -15.02 35.52 -1.54
CA ILE A 1012 -16.42 35.77 -1.92
C ILE A 1012 -16.65 37.28 -1.94
N TRP A 1013 -17.21 37.78 -3.04
CA TRP A 1013 -17.40 39.18 -3.34
C TRP A 1013 -18.87 39.48 -3.58
N ASP A 1014 -19.27 40.70 -3.19
CA ASP A 1014 -20.45 41.34 -3.77
C ASP A 1014 -20.14 41.79 -5.21
N ALA A 1015 -20.97 41.39 -6.15
CA ALA A 1015 -20.81 41.68 -7.57
C ALA A 1015 -20.89 43.19 -7.89
N ASP A 1016 -21.52 43.98 -7.02
CA ASP A 1016 -21.54 45.43 -7.16
C ASP A 1016 -20.36 46.13 -6.48
N GLY A 1017 -19.51 45.38 -5.77
CA GLY A 1017 -18.35 45.91 -5.03
C GLY A 1017 -18.72 46.80 -3.85
N LYS A 1018 -19.95 46.73 -3.33
CA LYS A 1018 -20.42 47.57 -2.22
C LYS A 1018 -20.01 47.00 -0.86
N ALA A 1019 -19.71 45.70 -0.79
CA ALA A 1019 -19.27 45.03 0.42
C ALA A 1019 -17.82 44.50 0.30
N PRO A 1020 -17.06 44.47 1.41
CA PRO A 1020 -15.72 43.91 1.40
C PRO A 1020 -15.75 42.40 1.16
N ALA A 1021 -14.68 41.88 0.56
CA ALA A 1021 -14.54 40.46 0.28
C ALA A 1021 -14.46 39.64 1.57
N ARG A 1022 -15.19 38.52 1.61
CA ARG A 1022 -14.99 37.50 2.63
C ARG A 1022 -13.84 36.59 2.20
N VAL A 1023 -12.75 36.57 2.97
CA VAL A 1023 -11.56 35.76 2.70
C VAL A 1023 -11.69 34.39 3.36
N LEU A 1024 -11.61 33.34 2.56
CA LEU A 1024 -11.65 31.94 2.97
C LEU A 1024 -10.22 31.37 2.89
N ARG A 1025 -9.67 31.02 4.05
CA ARG A 1025 -8.30 30.49 4.19
C ARG A 1025 -8.34 29.01 4.54
N GLY A 1026 -7.47 28.22 3.94
CA GLY A 1026 -7.37 26.80 4.29
C GLY A 1026 -6.50 25.95 3.35
N HIS A 1027 -6.42 26.32 2.07
CA HIS A 1027 -5.56 25.63 1.10
C HIS A 1027 -4.08 25.87 1.40
N ARG A 1028 -3.28 24.81 1.42
CA ARG A 1028 -1.81 24.84 1.59
C ARG A 1028 -1.13 24.74 0.22
N GLY A 1029 0.15 25.11 0.12
CA GLY A 1029 0.93 25.00 -1.13
C GLY A 1029 0.92 26.24 -2.03
N GLY A 1030 0.00 27.19 -1.81
CA GLY A 1030 0.05 28.53 -2.39
C GLY A 1030 -0.98 28.79 -3.49
N LEU A 1031 -1.41 27.83 -4.30
CA LEU A 1031 -2.43 28.07 -5.33
C LEU A 1031 -3.77 27.41 -4.99
N ALA A 1032 -4.85 28.20 -5.11
CA ALA A 1032 -6.20 27.69 -5.26
C ALA A 1032 -6.57 27.72 -6.75
N TRP A 1033 -6.77 26.54 -7.35
CA TRP A 1033 -6.87 26.36 -8.81
C TRP A 1033 -8.24 26.70 -9.38
N ARG A 1034 -9.30 26.20 -8.75
CA ARG A 1034 -10.66 26.27 -9.29
C ARG A 1034 -11.67 26.58 -8.18
N VAL A 1035 -12.70 27.36 -8.51
CA VAL A 1035 -13.90 27.56 -7.69
C VAL A 1035 -15.17 27.28 -8.49
N ALA A 1036 -16.18 26.70 -7.84
CA ALA A 1036 -17.48 26.42 -8.45
C ALA A 1036 -18.59 26.51 -7.40
N PHE A 1037 -19.67 27.24 -7.71
CA PHE A 1037 -20.86 27.27 -6.85
C PHE A 1037 -21.72 26.02 -7.06
N SER A 1038 -22.36 25.54 -5.99
CA SER A 1038 -23.45 24.60 -6.13
C SER A 1038 -24.64 25.24 -6.89
N PRO A 1039 -25.47 24.45 -7.58
CA PRO A 1039 -26.60 24.98 -8.36
C PRO A 1039 -27.61 25.79 -7.53
N ASP A 1040 -27.72 25.51 -6.23
CA ASP A 1040 -28.57 26.26 -5.29
C ASP A 1040 -27.89 27.52 -4.71
N GLY A 1041 -26.61 27.73 -5.01
CA GLY A 1041 -25.81 28.87 -4.53
C GLY A 1041 -25.43 28.82 -3.04
N ARG A 1042 -25.74 27.74 -2.32
CA ARG A 1042 -25.51 27.66 -0.86
C ARG A 1042 -24.12 27.19 -0.50
N GLN A 1043 -23.46 26.44 -1.39
CA GLN A 1043 -22.09 25.96 -1.22
C GLN A 1043 -21.17 26.47 -2.32
N LEU A 1044 -19.90 26.63 -1.96
CA LEU A 1044 -18.81 26.90 -2.88
C LEU A 1044 -17.78 25.78 -2.75
N ALA A 1045 -17.48 25.07 -3.84
CA ALA A 1045 -16.36 24.16 -3.90
C ALA A 1045 -15.08 24.88 -4.35
N SER A 1046 -13.94 24.47 -3.82
CA SER A 1046 -12.63 24.96 -4.24
C SER A 1046 -11.57 23.87 -4.21
N GLY A 1047 -10.71 23.82 -5.22
CA GLY A 1047 -9.58 22.90 -5.32
C GLY A 1047 -8.25 23.63 -5.15
N GLY A 1048 -7.26 23.00 -4.52
CA GLY A 1048 -5.94 23.60 -4.25
C GLY A 1048 -4.77 22.68 -4.54
N ASP A 1049 -3.55 23.24 -4.44
CA ASP A 1049 -2.27 22.51 -4.55
C ASP A 1049 -2.09 21.42 -3.50
N ASP A 1050 -2.78 21.53 -2.36
CA ASP A 1050 -2.71 20.56 -1.28
C ASP A 1050 -3.48 19.25 -1.56
N GLY A 1051 -4.02 19.10 -2.77
CA GLY A 1051 -4.81 17.95 -3.22
C GLY A 1051 -6.14 17.77 -2.51
N THR A 1052 -6.63 18.83 -1.86
CA THR A 1052 -7.93 18.84 -1.20
C THR A 1052 -8.96 19.63 -1.99
N ILE A 1053 -10.21 19.18 -1.85
CA ILE A 1053 -11.38 19.96 -2.24
C ILE A 1053 -12.06 20.45 -0.96
N ARG A 1054 -12.34 21.74 -0.88
CA ARG A 1054 -13.02 22.35 0.26
C ARG A 1054 -14.38 22.85 -0.16
N LEU A 1055 -15.41 22.45 0.58
CA LEU A 1055 -16.79 22.89 0.43
C LEU A 1055 -17.09 23.92 1.52
N TRP A 1056 -17.35 25.15 1.10
CA TRP A 1056 -17.59 26.29 1.96
C TRP A 1056 -19.07 26.64 1.99
N ASP A 1057 -19.58 26.99 3.16
CA ASP A 1057 -20.88 27.65 3.28
C ASP A 1057 -20.74 29.13 2.85
N VAL A 1058 -21.50 29.50 1.83
CA VAL A 1058 -21.50 30.86 1.25
C VAL A 1058 -22.02 31.88 2.27
N ALA A 1059 -23.04 31.54 3.06
CA ALA A 1059 -23.55 32.40 4.13
C ALA A 1059 -22.59 32.46 5.33
N GLY A 1060 -21.84 31.37 5.56
CA GLY A 1060 -20.77 31.29 6.56
C GLY A 1060 -21.19 30.67 7.90
N GLY A 1061 -20.28 30.73 8.88
CA GLY A 1061 -20.54 30.22 10.24
C GLY A 1061 -20.16 28.75 10.49
N SER A 1062 -19.79 28.00 9.46
CA SER A 1062 -19.32 26.61 9.57
C SER A 1062 -17.92 26.43 9.01
N ALA A 1063 -17.13 25.51 9.61
CA ALA A 1063 -15.85 25.10 9.05
C ALA A 1063 -16.08 24.37 7.71
N PRO A 1064 -15.18 24.52 6.70
CA PRO A 1064 -15.36 23.87 5.42
C PRO A 1064 -15.27 22.35 5.53
N ARG A 1065 -16.18 21.64 4.86
CA ARG A 1065 -16.04 20.18 4.66
C ARG A 1065 -14.90 19.95 3.67
N THR A 1066 -13.94 19.11 4.04
CA THR A 1066 -12.73 18.86 3.23
C THR A 1066 -12.78 17.44 2.66
N LEU A 1067 -12.88 17.33 1.34
CA LEU A 1067 -12.79 16.07 0.61
C LEU A 1067 -11.32 15.79 0.27
N ARG A 1068 -10.86 14.56 0.52
CA ARG A 1068 -9.48 14.12 0.30
C ARG A 1068 -9.45 12.91 -0.62
N GLY A 1069 -8.54 12.91 -1.59
CA GLY A 1069 -8.37 11.75 -2.48
C GLY A 1069 -7.51 11.97 -3.72
N HIS A 1070 -7.17 13.20 -4.09
CA HIS A 1070 -6.20 13.47 -5.14
C HIS A 1070 -4.76 13.36 -4.62
N ARG A 1071 -3.84 12.85 -5.45
CA ARG A 1071 -2.39 12.81 -5.19
C ARG A 1071 -1.68 13.97 -5.92
N GLY A 1072 -1.98 15.20 -5.53
CA GLY A 1072 -1.48 16.42 -6.18
C GLY A 1072 -2.58 17.47 -6.37
N GLY A 1073 -2.28 18.56 -7.08
CA GLY A 1073 -3.19 19.68 -7.28
C GLY A 1073 -4.51 19.30 -7.95
N VAL A 1074 -5.61 19.97 -7.56
CA VAL A 1074 -6.94 19.76 -8.15
C VAL A 1074 -7.26 20.87 -9.16
N TRP A 1075 -7.21 20.58 -10.46
CA TRP A 1075 -7.27 21.57 -11.54
C TRP A 1075 -8.68 22.00 -11.93
N ALA A 1076 -9.66 21.09 -11.83
CA ALA A 1076 -11.02 21.34 -12.29
C ALA A 1076 -12.07 20.84 -11.31
N LEU A 1077 -13.23 21.50 -11.31
CA LEU A 1077 -14.37 21.23 -10.46
C LEU A 1077 -15.67 21.53 -11.22
N SER A 1078 -16.59 20.58 -11.26
CA SER A 1078 -17.93 20.79 -11.83
C SER A 1078 -19.00 20.10 -10.99
N TYR A 1079 -19.96 20.88 -10.50
CA TYR A 1079 -21.19 20.32 -9.94
C TYR A 1079 -22.06 19.73 -11.04
N ASN A 1080 -22.84 18.71 -10.70
CA ASN A 1080 -23.98 18.30 -11.52
C ASN A 1080 -25.19 19.23 -11.27
N ARG A 1081 -26.23 19.12 -12.12
CA ARG A 1081 -27.41 20.01 -12.10
C ARG A 1081 -28.16 20.06 -10.77
N ASP A 1082 -28.22 18.95 -10.03
CA ASP A 1082 -28.96 18.86 -8.77
C ASP A 1082 -28.10 19.16 -7.53
N GLY A 1083 -26.79 19.38 -7.71
CA GLY A 1083 -25.87 19.67 -6.62
C GLY A 1083 -25.52 18.46 -5.74
N THR A 1084 -25.96 17.25 -6.12
CA THR A 1084 -25.70 16.03 -5.34
C THR A 1084 -24.35 15.40 -5.64
N GLN A 1085 -23.73 15.75 -6.78
CA GLN A 1085 -22.43 15.25 -7.22
C GLN A 1085 -21.49 16.38 -7.63
N LEU A 1086 -20.20 16.16 -7.40
CA LEU A 1086 -19.11 17.02 -7.83
C LEU A 1086 -18.11 16.17 -8.61
N ALA A 1087 -17.74 16.60 -9.81
CA ALA A 1087 -16.62 16.06 -10.57
C ALA A 1087 -15.35 16.84 -10.28
N SER A 1088 -14.21 16.16 -10.22
CA SER A 1088 -12.90 16.80 -10.13
C SER A 1088 -11.81 16.06 -10.91
N SER A 1089 -10.85 16.81 -11.45
CA SER A 1089 -9.61 16.29 -12.02
C SER A 1089 -8.39 16.94 -11.34
N GLY A 1090 -7.22 16.32 -11.49
CA GLY A 1090 -5.97 16.80 -10.92
C GLY A 1090 -4.74 16.01 -11.41
N ASP A 1091 -3.58 16.28 -10.80
CA ASP A 1091 -2.26 15.77 -11.22
C ASP A 1091 -2.18 14.24 -11.39
N ASP A 1092 -3.05 13.49 -10.73
CA ASP A 1092 -3.06 12.02 -10.75
C ASP A 1092 -3.81 11.40 -11.95
N GLY A 1093 -4.21 12.21 -12.93
CA GLY A 1093 -4.77 11.80 -14.22
C GLY A 1093 -6.16 11.15 -14.14
N GLY A 1094 -6.78 11.10 -12.95
CA GLY A 1094 -8.09 10.48 -12.71
C GLY A 1094 -9.22 11.49 -12.55
N LEU A 1095 -10.35 11.23 -13.20
CA LEU A 1095 -11.61 11.95 -12.94
C LEU A 1095 -12.28 11.32 -11.70
N ARG A 1096 -12.57 12.13 -10.69
CA ARG A 1096 -13.28 11.69 -9.48
C ARG A 1096 -14.68 12.24 -9.45
N LEU A 1097 -15.62 11.39 -9.06
CA LEU A 1097 -17.01 11.74 -8.83
C LEU A 1097 -17.30 11.61 -7.34
N TRP A 1098 -17.54 12.75 -6.69
CA TRP A 1098 -17.85 12.86 -5.27
C TRP A 1098 -19.36 12.93 -5.09
N ARG A 1099 -19.92 12.13 -4.19
CA ARG A 1099 -21.29 12.34 -3.74
C ARG A 1099 -21.28 13.22 -2.50
N LEU A 1100 -22.11 14.26 -2.53
CA LEU A 1100 -22.14 15.26 -1.47
C LEU A 1100 -23.16 14.96 -0.37
N THR A 1101 -23.79 13.78 -0.38
CA THR A 1101 -24.65 13.28 0.70
C THR A 1101 -23.82 12.97 1.97
N ALA A 1102 -24.48 12.59 3.07
CA ALA A 1102 -23.84 12.37 4.36
C ALA A 1102 -22.84 11.19 4.32
N GLY A 1103 -21.59 11.48 3.95
CA GLY A 1103 -20.47 10.54 3.78
C GLY A 1103 -19.63 10.90 2.55
N ASP A 1104 -18.30 10.95 2.68
CA ASP A 1104 -17.37 11.32 1.60
C ASP A 1104 -17.14 10.13 0.62
N ALA A 1105 -18.21 9.71 -0.06
CA ALA A 1105 -18.14 8.65 -1.06
C ALA A 1105 -17.56 9.19 -2.38
N VAL A 1106 -16.52 8.53 -2.89
CA VAL A 1106 -15.86 8.88 -4.15
C VAL A 1106 -15.79 7.68 -5.08
N THR A 1107 -16.06 7.92 -6.37
CA THR A 1107 -15.82 6.95 -7.46
C THR A 1107 -14.74 7.52 -8.37
N VAL A 1108 -13.75 6.71 -8.70
CA VAL A 1108 -12.62 7.10 -9.55
C VAL A 1108 -12.82 6.50 -10.94
N LEU A 1109 -12.87 7.37 -11.94
CA LEU A 1109 -12.84 7.02 -13.34
C LEU A 1109 -11.39 7.21 -13.83
N ARG A 1110 -10.80 6.15 -14.38
CA ARG A 1110 -9.40 6.13 -14.86
C ARG A 1110 -9.35 5.87 -16.35
N GLY A 1111 -8.15 6.07 -16.92
CA GLY A 1111 -7.81 5.58 -18.25
C GLY A 1111 -8.38 6.40 -19.39
N PHE A 1112 -8.44 7.71 -19.18
CA PHE A 1112 -8.69 8.65 -20.25
C PHE A 1112 -7.55 8.62 -21.27
N GLY A 1113 -6.34 8.30 -20.85
CA GLY A 1113 -5.21 8.16 -21.75
C GLY A 1113 -4.48 9.47 -22.09
N SER A 1114 -4.77 10.49 -21.29
CA SER A 1114 -4.17 11.82 -21.29
C SER A 1114 -4.69 12.51 -20.03
N PRO A 1115 -3.91 13.42 -19.41
CA PRO A 1115 -4.39 14.25 -18.29
C PRO A 1115 -5.73 14.93 -18.61
N VAL A 1116 -6.53 15.12 -17.57
CA VAL A 1116 -7.86 15.76 -17.66
C VAL A 1116 -7.74 17.20 -17.20
N GLU A 1117 -7.60 18.11 -18.15
CA GLU A 1117 -7.37 19.55 -17.89
C GLU A 1117 -8.61 20.24 -17.31
N ASP A 1118 -9.78 19.92 -17.86
CA ASP A 1118 -11.05 20.44 -17.38
C ASP A 1118 -12.20 19.43 -17.58
N VAL A 1119 -13.25 19.58 -16.78
CA VAL A 1119 -14.41 18.69 -16.81
C VAL A 1119 -15.70 19.45 -16.55
N VAL A 1120 -16.74 19.10 -17.30
CA VAL A 1120 -18.11 19.57 -17.08
C VAL A 1120 -19.06 18.38 -17.01
N LEU A 1121 -19.85 18.32 -15.94
CA LEU A 1121 -20.95 17.38 -15.82
C LEU A 1121 -22.15 17.88 -16.62
N GLY A 1122 -22.60 17.07 -17.58
CA GLY A 1122 -23.78 17.32 -18.38
C GLY A 1122 -25.06 16.85 -17.69
N PRO A 1123 -26.23 17.04 -18.33
CA PRO A 1123 -27.48 16.47 -17.85
C PRO A 1123 -27.43 14.92 -17.79
N GLY A 1124 -28.06 14.35 -16.77
CA GLY A 1124 -28.16 12.91 -16.58
C GLY A 1124 -26.83 12.27 -16.18
N ARG A 1125 -26.36 11.31 -16.99
CA ARG A 1125 -25.15 10.51 -16.74
C ARG A 1125 -23.93 10.95 -17.57
N THR A 1126 -24.03 12.11 -18.22
CA THR A 1126 -23.05 12.56 -19.22
C THR A 1126 -21.99 13.46 -18.60
N PHE A 1127 -20.79 13.41 -19.15
CA PHE A 1127 -19.70 14.31 -18.80
C PHE A 1127 -18.89 14.64 -20.05
N THR A 1128 -18.30 15.83 -20.07
CA THR A 1128 -17.34 16.24 -21.09
C THR A 1128 -16.03 16.56 -20.42
N THR A 1129 -14.95 15.95 -20.89
CA THR A 1129 -13.58 16.22 -20.45
C THR A 1129 -12.76 16.78 -21.61
N VAL A 1130 -11.76 17.58 -21.27
CA VAL A 1130 -10.77 18.10 -22.21
C VAL A 1130 -9.37 17.73 -21.73
N HIS A 1131 -8.44 17.61 -22.68
CA HIS A 1131 -7.19 16.91 -22.48
C HIS A 1131 -6.00 17.59 -23.16
N ASP A 1132 -4.81 17.32 -22.62
CA ASP A 1132 -3.53 17.77 -23.17
C ASP A 1132 -3.25 17.28 -24.60
N ASP A 1133 -3.78 16.11 -24.98
CA ASP A 1133 -3.66 15.56 -26.34
C ASP A 1133 -4.47 16.33 -27.41
N GLY A 1134 -5.17 17.39 -27.01
CA GLY A 1134 -5.98 18.22 -27.90
C GLY A 1134 -7.38 17.69 -28.17
N THR A 1135 -7.79 16.62 -27.47
CA THR A 1135 -9.09 15.99 -27.66
C THR A 1135 -10.12 16.46 -26.65
N VAL A 1136 -11.37 16.51 -27.09
CA VAL A 1136 -12.55 16.71 -26.24
C VAL A 1136 -13.29 15.38 -26.19
N ARG A 1137 -13.62 14.88 -25.01
CA ARG A 1137 -14.17 13.53 -24.83
C ARG A 1137 -15.52 13.61 -24.14
N VAL A 1138 -16.56 13.17 -24.82
CA VAL A 1138 -17.94 13.18 -24.31
C VAL A 1138 -18.35 11.77 -23.95
N GLY A 1139 -18.47 11.48 -22.66
CA GLY A 1139 -18.77 10.15 -22.13
C GLY A 1139 -20.08 10.10 -21.35
N SER A 1140 -20.48 8.89 -21.01
CA SER A 1140 -21.50 8.63 -20.01
C SER A 1140 -21.03 7.58 -19.02
N SER A 1141 -21.34 7.71 -17.73
CA SER A 1141 -20.95 6.72 -16.73
C SER A 1141 -22.14 6.25 -15.92
N GLU A 1142 -22.24 4.93 -15.76
CA GLU A 1142 -23.20 4.30 -14.85
C GLU A 1142 -22.92 4.71 -13.40
N ALA A 1143 -21.69 5.10 -13.05
CA ALA A 1143 -21.36 5.67 -11.74
C ALA A 1143 -22.15 6.93 -11.39
N CYS A 1144 -22.65 7.65 -12.40
CA CYS A 1144 -23.46 8.85 -12.19
C CYS A 1144 -24.95 8.52 -11.95
N ALA A 1145 -25.38 7.27 -12.17
CA ALA A 1145 -26.77 6.85 -12.09
C ALA A 1145 -27.34 6.88 -10.65
N PRO A 1146 -28.66 7.04 -10.47
CA PRO A 1146 -29.31 6.76 -9.18
C PRO A 1146 -29.05 5.32 -8.72
N LEU A 1147 -29.00 5.09 -7.40
CA LEU A 1147 -28.71 3.77 -6.82
C LEU A 1147 -29.73 2.70 -7.26
N GLU A 1148 -31.00 3.08 -7.39
CA GLU A 1148 -32.10 2.23 -7.87
C GLU A 1148 -31.85 1.64 -9.27
N GLN A 1149 -31.06 2.33 -10.09
CA GLN A 1149 -30.70 1.87 -11.44
C GLN A 1149 -29.39 1.07 -11.43
N LEU A 1150 -28.56 1.21 -10.38
CA LEU A 1150 -27.29 0.51 -10.23
C LEU A 1150 -27.47 -0.92 -9.73
N GLU A 1151 -28.37 -1.20 -8.80
CA GLU A 1151 -28.54 -2.57 -8.30
C GLU A 1151 -28.95 -3.57 -9.40
N PRO A 1152 -29.92 -3.28 -10.29
CA PRO A 1152 -30.24 -4.17 -11.40
C PRO A 1152 -29.09 -4.31 -12.41
N LEU A 1153 -28.25 -3.28 -12.56
CA LEU A 1153 -27.06 -3.35 -13.41
C LEU A 1153 -25.99 -4.24 -12.76
N ALA A 1154 -25.69 -4.02 -11.48
CA ALA A 1154 -24.76 -4.83 -10.71
C ALA A 1154 -25.18 -6.30 -10.67
N ALA A 1155 -26.49 -6.57 -10.56
CA ALA A 1155 -27.03 -7.93 -10.66
C ALA A 1155 -26.74 -8.59 -12.01
N ARG A 1156 -26.84 -7.84 -13.12
CA ARG A 1156 -26.51 -8.35 -14.47
C ARG A 1156 -25.01 -8.53 -14.71
N LEU A 1157 -24.18 -7.72 -14.04
CA LEU A 1157 -22.72 -7.82 -14.11
C LEU A 1157 -22.16 -8.91 -13.17
N SER A 1158 -22.97 -9.38 -12.22
CA SER A 1158 -22.64 -10.48 -11.32
C SER A 1158 -22.76 -11.81 -12.08
N ILE A 1159 -21.64 -12.31 -12.60
CA ILE A 1159 -21.59 -13.50 -13.45
C ILE A 1159 -21.61 -14.85 -12.70
N ARG A 1160 -21.47 -14.81 -11.37
CA ARG A 1160 -21.51 -15.99 -10.48
C ARG A 1160 -22.02 -15.62 -9.09
N ASP A 1161 -22.29 -16.64 -8.27
CA ASP A 1161 -22.53 -16.51 -6.83
C ASP A 1161 -21.26 -16.71 -6.01
N PHE A 1162 -21.34 -16.42 -4.70
CA PHE A 1162 -20.29 -16.75 -3.73
C PHE A 1162 -20.04 -18.26 -3.69
N THR A 1163 -18.76 -18.66 -3.79
CA THR A 1163 -18.33 -20.04 -3.56
C THR A 1163 -18.52 -20.44 -2.08
N PRO A 1164 -18.53 -21.74 -1.73
CA PRO A 1164 -18.66 -22.17 -0.33
C PRO A 1164 -17.61 -21.53 0.59
N ASP A 1165 -16.36 -21.49 0.14
CA ASP A 1165 -15.25 -20.90 0.90
C ASP A 1165 -15.42 -19.38 1.08
N GLU A 1166 -15.85 -18.67 0.03
CA GLU A 1166 -16.12 -17.23 0.11
C GLU A 1166 -17.32 -16.92 1.02
N ARG A 1167 -18.37 -17.77 1.01
CA ARG A 1167 -19.50 -17.60 1.94
C ARG A 1167 -19.04 -17.75 3.38
N SER A 1168 -18.23 -18.75 3.69
CA SER A 1168 -17.73 -18.95 5.04
C SER A 1168 -16.77 -17.83 5.46
N ALA A 1169 -15.91 -17.36 4.54
CA ALA A 1169 -14.98 -16.27 4.83
C ALA A 1169 -15.66 -14.91 5.06
N TYR A 1170 -16.72 -14.60 4.30
CA TYR A 1170 -17.26 -13.23 4.26
C TYR A 1170 -18.69 -13.08 4.78
N LEU A 1171 -19.50 -14.15 4.79
CA LEU A 1171 -20.94 -14.05 5.11
C LEU A 1171 -21.33 -14.72 6.43
N GLU A 1172 -20.49 -15.56 7.02
CA GLU A 1172 -20.75 -16.28 8.28
C GLU A 1172 -20.21 -15.58 9.53
N ILE A 1173 -20.04 -14.24 9.49
CA ILE A 1173 -19.56 -13.41 10.61
C ILE A 1173 -20.70 -13.03 11.58
#